data_AF-A0A349XP91-F1
#
_entry.id   AF-A0A349XP91-F1
#
_cell.length_a   1.000
_cell.length_b   1.000
_cell.length_c   1.000
_cell.angle_alpha   90.00
_cell.angle_beta   90.00
_cell.angle_gamma   90.00
#
_symmetry.space_group_name_H-M   'P 1'
#
loop_
_entity.id
_entity.type
_entity.pdbx_description
1 polymer ?
#
loop_
_entity_poly.entity_id
_entity_poly.type
_entity_poly.pdbx_seq_one_letter_code
_entity_poly.pdbx_strand_id
1 'polypeptide(L)'
;LSDRGVTGRAAPGAIDVFSWTERGIYRAGETVHAAALARDVDGKAIEDLPLTFIFSRPDGVEDRRFVSDGKALGGHAVDLPLQANAMRGTWTLRIHTDPKTAAISEKSFLVDDFVPDRTEFDLSSKAKQIDPGAETAIDVDGRYLYGAPAAGLTLEGEVAIKPTRTSADFEGYFFGLADEESEEENRTTLADLPVLDEEGKASFNVDLTDLPSTTQLLSANITVRMREAGGRAVERSLALPIKAEASVIGIKPQFSGDLAQNSVGRFHIIGVSADGAKQAMNGLTWKLIKVERNYQWYRQGNSWRYEPVEYTKQQETGTLSVDANGGEISVPVTWGRYRLEVEGAGNGAPVSSVEFDAGFYVEASSTETPDALEIALDKQSYKIGDTAKLNVSSRFAGELMITSGSEKLIAVQNAEIGEEGGEIDIPVTEEWGAGAYVTATLFRPGDAQESRMPMRAIGIKWLAVDPAERKLAVTLGAPQKTLPRQPLEIPITVAGAGVGEKAYAIVAAVDVGILNLTRYEPPKPDEWYFGQRRLGLEIRDLYGRLIDGSLGATGRLRTGGDGGGAALQGSPPTEKLVAFFAGPVELDANGKATVSFDIPQFNGTARIMAVAWTKTGVGHAVSDAIIRDPVVVTASAPKFLAPGDISQLRLDIANTDGDAGDYRLDVTSNTALTVDQGEVSQTLALQKGGKSSLTVPLTGEQPGNGAITIKVSNAAGVSLEQVLNIPVRPAVLPVTTRREIKIAPNSSLTINGDLLADSMLLGSSVAVNVTRSPAFDIPALVMMLDKYPYGCAEQTTSRALPLLYVSELTKDSGMAEDPDTRKRVQEAVYRVLSFQSSSGSFGLWSPGYGDLWLDAYITDFLTRAREQKYDVPEAAMVQALNNLQNGLSYDSNVKDRGNEIAYSLYVLARNRKAAINDLRYYADTALADFPTPLAKAQVAAALSLYGDQTRSKTVFGASLDMASRATNVSFARADYGSALRDGAAALALAAESRPVPAVVPQLAGAVAREWEKKPYTSTQEQAWMLLAARAVKGEDKDIRLDVNGDLQTGGFGKRMSGDELLAAPLKIANASADPVTAVVTTVAPPAQPLAAGGEGFTITRTYYSMDGEEVNPSDVTQNERYVVVLNVVPQNNWQSRILVTDLLPSGFEIDNPSLVNSAELSNFDWLPETEAAHTEFRYDRFVAAFDRSAGDSSEIALAYVVRAVTPGTYDHPAASVEDMYRPQFAARTATGRMEVRSATP
;
A
#
# COMPACT_ATOMS: atom_id res chain seq x y z
N LEU A 1 -8.27 36.29 11.36
CA LEU A 1 -9.55 35.93 10.71
C LEU A 1 -9.81 34.43 10.74
N SER A 2 -8.80 33.54 10.73
CA SER A 2 -8.98 32.07 10.88
C SER A 2 -9.80 31.68 12.11
N ASP A 3 -9.76 32.51 13.15
CA ASP A 3 -10.54 32.52 14.38
C ASP A 3 -12.03 32.90 14.21
N ARG A 4 -12.49 33.33 13.04
CA ARG A 4 -13.85 33.92 12.83
C ARG A 4 -14.72 33.12 11.87
N GLY A 5 -14.58 31.80 11.87
CA GLY A 5 -15.36 30.90 11.02
C GLY A 5 -15.06 31.03 9.52
N VAL A 6 -13.89 31.57 9.16
CA VAL A 6 -13.41 31.61 7.76
C VAL A 6 -12.69 30.33 7.34
N THR A 7 -12.72 29.30 8.21
CA THR A 7 -12.23 27.96 7.91
C THR A 7 -13.10 27.30 6.86
N GLY A 8 -12.48 26.60 5.93
CA GLY A 8 -13.16 25.95 4.82
C GLY A 8 -12.12 25.42 3.83
N ARG A 9 -12.58 24.81 2.74
CA ARG A 9 -11.68 24.38 1.68
C ARG A 9 -10.91 25.57 1.14
N ALA A 10 -9.60 25.45 0.96
CA ALA A 10 -8.82 26.52 0.35
C ALA A 10 -9.49 26.97 -0.96
N ALA A 11 -9.69 28.28 -1.12
CA ALA A 11 -10.24 28.83 -2.34
C ALA A 11 -9.43 28.31 -3.53
N PRO A 12 -10.08 27.66 -4.53
CA PRO A 12 -9.36 27.21 -5.70
C PRO A 12 -8.80 28.43 -6.45
N GLY A 13 -7.77 28.20 -7.26
CA GLY A 13 -7.37 29.20 -8.27
C GLY A 13 -8.46 29.34 -9.34
N ALA A 14 -8.06 29.73 -10.55
CA ALA A 14 -9.00 29.76 -11.68
C ALA A 14 -9.60 28.38 -12.04
N ILE A 15 -9.00 27.30 -11.54
CA ILE A 15 -9.33 25.91 -11.85
C ILE A 15 -9.50 25.18 -10.52
N ASP A 16 -10.65 24.53 -10.36
CA ASP A 16 -11.05 23.78 -9.18
C ASP A 16 -11.18 22.29 -9.53
N VAL A 17 -10.27 21.47 -9.02
CA VAL A 17 -10.19 20.04 -9.33
C VAL A 17 -10.54 19.18 -8.12
N PHE A 18 -11.67 18.49 -8.21
CA PHE A 18 -12.05 17.42 -7.27
C PHE A 18 -11.51 16.09 -7.80
N SER A 19 -10.68 15.39 -7.02
CA SER A 19 -10.09 14.10 -7.41
C SER A 19 -10.39 13.00 -6.40
N TRP A 20 -10.55 11.78 -6.91
CA TRP A 20 -10.81 10.59 -6.10
C TRP A 20 -10.30 9.32 -6.80
N THR A 21 -10.16 8.25 -6.02
CA THR A 21 -9.96 6.87 -6.49
C THR A 21 -11.21 6.06 -6.17
N GLU A 22 -11.41 4.86 -6.73
CA GLU A 22 -12.60 4.05 -6.40
C GLU A 22 -12.56 3.44 -4.99
N ARG A 23 -11.35 3.32 -4.41
CA ARG A 23 -11.09 2.85 -3.03
C ARG A 23 -9.75 3.37 -2.50
N GLY A 24 -9.50 3.16 -1.20
CA GLY A 24 -8.32 3.66 -0.49
C GLY A 24 -7.13 2.70 -0.41
N ILE A 25 -7.30 1.41 -0.74
CA ILE A 25 -6.25 0.38 -0.63
C ILE A 25 -6.25 -0.59 -1.81
N TYR A 26 -5.05 -0.99 -2.24
CA TYR A 26 -4.78 -1.86 -3.39
C TYR A 26 -3.71 -2.89 -3.06
N ARG A 27 -3.81 -4.08 -3.64
CA ARG A 27 -2.71 -5.05 -3.68
C ARG A 27 -1.74 -4.69 -4.81
N ALA A 28 -0.49 -5.09 -4.65
CA ALA A 28 0.46 -5.04 -5.76
C ALA A 28 -0.07 -5.89 -6.94
N GLY A 29 0.02 -5.36 -8.16
CA GLY A 29 -0.54 -5.99 -9.37
C GLY A 29 -1.98 -5.58 -9.72
N GLU A 30 -2.69 -4.85 -8.85
CA GLU A 30 -4.02 -4.31 -9.15
C GLU A 30 -3.96 -3.01 -9.98
N THR A 31 -5.09 -2.61 -10.54
CA THR A 31 -5.23 -1.31 -11.21
C THR A 31 -5.86 -0.30 -10.26
N VAL A 32 -5.25 0.86 -10.12
CA VAL A 32 -5.83 2.03 -9.44
C VAL A 32 -6.64 2.82 -10.45
N HIS A 33 -7.94 3.01 -10.20
CA HIS A 33 -8.80 3.85 -11.04
C HIS A 33 -8.89 5.24 -10.42
N ALA A 34 -8.22 6.22 -11.03
CA ALA A 34 -8.23 7.60 -10.57
C ALA A 34 -9.12 8.47 -11.46
N ALA A 35 -9.94 9.31 -10.84
CA ALA A 35 -10.83 10.23 -11.54
C ALA A 35 -10.69 11.66 -11.01
N ALA A 36 -11.02 12.62 -11.85
CA ALA A 36 -11.09 14.01 -11.47
C ALA A 36 -12.18 14.77 -12.23
N LEU A 37 -12.72 15.82 -11.60
CA LEU A 37 -13.61 16.80 -12.22
C LEU A 37 -12.94 18.16 -12.20
N ALA A 38 -12.84 18.81 -13.36
CA ALA A 38 -12.35 20.17 -13.52
C ALA A 38 -13.52 21.14 -13.66
N ARG A 39 -13.56 22.13 -12.77
CA ARG A 39 -14.55 23.21 -12.77
C ARG A 39 -13.89 24.57 -12.63
N ASP A 40 -14.58 25.62 -13.06
CA ASP A 40 -14.22 26.99 -12.71
C ASP A 40 -14.71 27.34 -11.29
N VAL A 41 -14.40 28.56 -10.84
CA VAL A 41 -14.78 29.06 -9.50
C VAL A 41 -16.30 29.12 -9.29
N ASP A 42 -17.08 29.24 -10.37
CA ASP A 42 -18.53 29.25 -10.32
C ASP A 42 -19.10 27.83 -10.28
N GLY A 43 -18.28 26.79 -10.49
CA GLY A 43 -18.67 25.38 -10.52
C GLY A 43 -19.14 24.89 -11.90
N LYS A 44 -18.77 25.56 -12.99
CA LYS A 44 -19.05 25.14 -14.38
C LYS A 44 -17.89 24.35 -14.96
N ALA A 45 -18.19 23.44 -15.88
CA ALA A 45 -17.20 22.59 -16.55
C ALA A 45 -16.15 23.40 -17.31
N ILE A 46 -14.88 23.08 -17.09
CA ILE A 46 -13.79 23.49 -17.97
C ILE A 46 -13.54 22.33 -18.94
N GLU A 47 -14.04 22.47 -20.16
CA GLU A 47 -13.94 21.47 -21.21
C GLU A 47 -12.55 21.54 -21.88
N ASP A 48 -12.08 20.40 -22.39
CA ASP A 48 -10.84 20.27 -23.16
C ASP A 48 -9.56 20.77 -22.43
N LEU A 49 -9.56 20.81 -21.10
CA LEU A 49 -8.41 21.16 -20.28
C LEU A 49 -7.53 19.93 -20.05
N PRO A 50 -6.30 19.84 -20.62
CA PRO A 50 -5.43 18.72 -20.36
C PRO A 50 -4.95 18.74 -18.91
N LEU A 51 -5.19 17.64 -18.18
CA LEU A 51 -4.65 17.42 -16.85
C LEU A 51 -3.60 16.32 -16.87
N THR A 52 -2.46 16.58 -16.24
CA THR A 52 -1.39 15.59 -16.04
C THR A 52 -1.53 14.97 -14.66
N PHE A 53 -1.80 13.68 -14.61
CA PHE A 53 -1.83 12.85 -13.41
C PHE A 53 -0.44 12.28 -13.20
N ILE A 54 0.18 12.53 -12.06
CA ILE A 54 1.50 12.04 -11.68
C ILE A 54 1.33 11.15 -10.46
N PHE A 55 1.70 9.89 -10.58
CA PHE A 55 1.69 8.93 -9.50
C PHE A 55 3.10 8.79 -8.92
N SER A 56 3.24 9.08 -7.64
CA SER A 56 4.48 8.95 -6.89
C SER A 56 4.40 7.78 -5.93
N ARG A 57 5.50 7.03 -5.84
CA ARG A 57 5.69 5.96 -4.88
C ARG A 57 5.90 6.54 -3.47
N PRO A 58 5.89 5.69 -2.42
CA PRO A 58 6.13 6.11 -1.04
C PRO A 58 7.48 6.83 -0.80
N ASP A 59 8.50 6.54 -1.62
CA ASP A 59 9.82 7.19 -1.57
C ASP A 59 9.87 8.56 -2.29
N GLY A 60 8.73 9.04 -2.80
CA GLY A 60 8.60 10.32 -3.49
C GLY A 60 9.03 10.32 -4.95
N VAL A 61 9.52 9.19 -5.49
CA VAL A 61 9.88 9.07 -6.91
C VAL A 61 8.61 8.89 -7.75
N GLU A 62 8.57 9.55 -8.90
CA GLU A 62 7.52 9.35 -9.89
C GLU A 62 7.57 7.95 -10.49
N ASP A 63 6.48 7.20 -10.38
CA ASP A 63 6.30 5.91 -11.07
C ASP A 63 5.91 6.16 -12.52
N ARG A 64 4.77 6.82 -12.73
CA ARG A 64 4.19 7.09 -14.04
C ARG A 64 3.38 8.38 -14.04
N ARG A 65 3.22 8.94 -15.25
CA ARG A 65 2.32 10.05 -15.51
C ARG A 65 1.39 9.76 -16.69
N PHE A 66 0.18 10.30 -16.64
CA PHE A 66 -0.84 10.19 -17.68
C PHE A 66 -1.44 11.55 -17.97
N VAL A 67 -1.78 11.82 -19.23
CA VAL A 67 -2.47 13.06 -19.63
C VAL A 67 -3.89 12.71 -20.03
N SER A 68 -4.87 13.37 -19.42
CA SER A 68 -6.30 13.24 -19.75
C SER A 68 -6.81 14.57 -20.31
N ASP A 69 -7.58 14.54 -21.39
CA ASP A 69 -7.98 15.73 -22.15
C ASP A 69 -9.28 16.40 -21.66
N GLY A 70 -10.05 15.78 -20.76
CA GLY A 70 -11.23 16.40 -20.14
C GLY A 70 -12.45 16.55 -21.04
N LYS A 71 -12.53 15.83 -22.16
CA LYS A 71 -13.63 15.92 -23.14
C LYS A 71 -15.02 15.59 -22.58
N ALA A 72 -15.09 14.84 -21.48
CA ALA A 72 -16.34 14.48 -20.82
C ALA A 72 -16.83 15.62 -19.90
N LEU A 73 -17.03 16.83 -20.45
CA LEU A 73 -17.44 18.03 -19.70
C LEU A 73 -16.54 18.30 -18.47
N GLY A 74 -15.22 18.30 -18.66
CA GLY A 74 -14.25 18.47 -17.57
C GLY A 74 -14.08 17.24 -16.69
N GLY A 75 -14.65 16.09 -17.06
CA GLY A 75 -14.42 14.81 -16.41
C GLY A 75 -13.17 14.10 -16.95
N HIS A 76 -12.37 13.57 -16.03
CA HIS A 76 -11.12 12.87 -16.28
C HIS A 76 -11.14 11.50 -15.58
N ALA A 77 -10.59 10.49 -16.25
CA ALA A 77 -10.30 9.19 -15.66
C ALA A 77 -8.98 8.65 -16.23
N VAL A 78 -8.15 8.06 -15.39
CA VAL A 78 -6.88 7.41 -15.75
C VAL A 78 -6.69 6.15 -14.92
N ASP A 79 -6.05 5.14 -15.53
CA ASP A 79 -5.75 3.87 -14.87
C ASP A 79 -4.25 3.75 -14.62
N LEU A 80 -3.86 3.44 -13.38
CA LEU A 80 -2.50 3.07 -13.03
C LEU A 80 -2.45 1.55 -12.74
N PRO A 81 -1.99 0.71 -13.68
CA PRO A 81 -1.80 -0.71 -13.42
C PRO A 81 -0.52 -0.92 -12.59
N LEU A 82 -0.66 -1.20 -11.29
CA LEU A 82 0.47 -1.41 -10.37
C LEU A 82 1.26 -2.66 -10.79
N GLN A 83 2.58 -2.61 -10.62
CA GLN A 83 3.42 -3.79 -10.82
C GLN A 83 3.21 -4.79 -9.68
N ALA A 84 3.42 -6.09 -9.94
CA ALA A 84 3.34 -7.12 -8.91
C ALA A 84 4.36 -6.95 -7.78
N ASN A 85 5.44 -6.19 -8.02
CA ASN A 85 6.43 -5.79 -7.02
C ASN A 85 6.35 -4.29 -6.69
N ALA A 86 5.19 -3.65 -6.90
CA ALA A 86 4.98 -2.28 -6.46
C ALA A 86 5.37 -2.12 -4.97
N MET A 87 5.99 -0.99 -4.65
CA MET A 87 6.37 -0.66 -3.28
C MET A 87 5.11 -0.57 -2.42
N ARG A 88 5.12 -1.20 -1.24
CA ARG A 88 4.01 -1.08 -0.29
C ARG A 88 4.14 0.21 0.50
N GLY A 89 3.02 0.69 1.03
CA GLY A 89 2.92 1.95 1.76
C GLY A 89 2.10 3.00 1.01
N THR A 90 2.20 4.24 1.45
CA THR A 90 1.36 5.35 0.97
C THR A 90 1.86 5.90 -0.36
N TRP A 91 1.07 5.73 -1.42
CA TRP A 91 1.29 6.35 -2.72
C TRP A 91 0.58 7.70 -2.80
N THR A 92 1.10 8.59 -3.63
CA THR A 92 0.52 9.92 -3.87
C THR A 92 0.15 10.11 -5.33
N LEU A 93 -1.09 10.51 -5.59
CA LEU A 93 -1.56 11.05 -6.86
C LEU A 93 -1.52 12.59 -6.80
N ARG A 94 -0.82 13.21 -7.76
CA ARG A 94 -0.82 14.67 -7.98
C ARG A 94 -1.37 15.00 -9.36
N ILE A 95 -2.22 16.01 -9.45
CA ILE A 95 -2.79 16.47 -10.71
C ILE A 95 -2.29 17.88 -10.99
N HIS A 96 -1.85 18.12 -12.23
CA HIS A 96 -1.27 19.38 -12.69
C HIS A 96 -1.90 19.85 -14.00
N THR A 97 -2.02 21.16 -14.20
CA THR A 97 -2.20 21.76 -15.54
C THR A 97 -0.86 21.93 -16.26
N ASP A 98 0.20 22.29 -15.53
CA ASP A 98 1.58 22.31 -15.98
C ASP A 98 2.44 21.53 -14.96
N PRO A 99 3.11 20.42 -15.35
CA PRO A 99 3.98 19.65 -14.46
C PRO A 99 5.14 20.43 -13.82
N LYS A 100 5.44 21.66 -14.30
CA LYS A 100 6.46 22.54 -13.72
C LYS A 100 5.93 23.44 -12.59
N THR A 101 4.62 23.45 -12.35
CA THR A 101 3.97 24.24 -11.30
C THR A 101 3.44 23.33 -10.19
N ALA A 102 3.00 23.92 -9.07
CA ALA A 102 2.41 23.17 -7.96
C ALA A 102 1.18 22.36 -8.42
N ALA A 103 0.96 21.21 -7.79
CA ALA A 103 -0.22 20.40 -8.04
C ALA A 103 -1.49 21.18 -7.67
N ILE A 104 -2.52 21.10 -8.51
CA ILE A 104 -3.84 21.69 -8.25
C ILE A 104 -4.74 20.76 -7.43
N SER A 105 -4.38 19.48 -7.36
CA SER A 105 -5.04 18.46 -6.54
C SER A 105 -4.03 17.41 -6.11
N GLU A 106 -4.14 16.93 -4.87
CA GLU A 106 -3.30 15.87 -4.31
C GLU A 106 -4.16 14.90 -3.50
N LYS A 107 -3.95 13.60 -3.71
CA LYS A 107 -4.64 12.50 -3.01
C LYS A 107 -3.65 11.38 -2.70
N SER A 108 -3.88 10.64 -1.62
CA SER A 108 -3.10 9.45 -1.28
C SER A 108 -3.96 8.18 -1.32
N PHE A 109 -3.31 7.04 -1.55
CA PHE A 109 -3.89 5.70 -1.44
C PHE A 109 -2.82 4.72 -0.94
N LEU A 110 -3.24 3.62 -0.33
CA LEU A 110 -2.36 2.60 0.23
C LEU A 110 -2.15 1.46 -0.78
N VAL A 111 -0.92 0.97 -0.90
CA VAL A 111 -0.62 -0.31 -1.58
C VAL A 111 -0.11 -1.28 -0.53
N ASP A 112 -0.82 -2.39 -0.29
CA ASP A 112 -0.45 -3.40 0.70
C ASP A 112 -1.05 -4.78 0.39
N ASP A 113 -0.50 -5.83 1.00
CA ASP A 113 -0.95 -7.21 0.84
C ASP A 113 -2.07 -7.52 1.85
N PHE A 114 -3.32 -7.14 1.56
CA PHE A 114 -4.46 -7.30 2.50
C PHE A 114 -5.44 -8.40 2.10
N VAL A 115 -6.27 -8.87 3.04
CA VAL A 115 -7.48 -9.67 2.77
C VAL A 115 -8.71 -8.89 3.27
N PRO A 116 -9.83 -8.80 2.52
CA PRO A 116 -11.01 -8.10 2.98
C PRO A 116 -11.59 -8.71 4.26
N ASP A 117 -12.18 -7.86 5.11
CA ASP A 117 -12.97 -8.31 6.25
C ASP A 117 -14.20 -9.09 5.73
N ARG A 118 -14.58 -10.18 6.41
CA ARG A 118 -15.82 -10.94 6.09
C ARG A 118 -16.94 -10.66 7.08
N THR A 119 -16.60 -10.03 8.19
CA THR A 119 -17.49 -9.75 9.31
C THR A 119 -17.50 -8.26 9.64
N GLU A 120 -18.56 -7.83 10.29
CA GLU A 120 -18.66 -6.52 10.92
C GLU A 120 -19.46 -6.67 12.21
N PHE A 121 -19.30 -5.73 13.12
CA PHE A 121 -20.16 -5.64 14.29
C PHE A 121 -20.35 -4.20 14.71
N ASP A 122 -21.46 -3.96 15.40
CA ASP A 122 -21.72 -2.74 16.13
C ASP A 122 -21.45 -2.96 17.61
N LEU A 123 -20.89 -1.93 18.25
CA LEU A 123 -20.68 -1.87 19.69
C LEU A 123 -21.57 -0.75 20.26
N SER A 124 -22.44 -1.09 21.21
CA SER A 124 -23.39 -0.14 21.79
C SER A 124 -23.61 -0.37 23.28
N SER A 125 -24.16 0.62 23.97
CA SER A 125 -24.62 0.44 25.35
C SER A 125 -25.88 1.27 25.59
N LYS A 126 -26.77 0.75 26.45
CA LYS A 126 -27.91 1.53 26.98
C LYS A 126 -27.48 2.49 28.09
N ALA A 127 -26.35 2.21 28.73
CA ALA A 127 -25.78 3.08 29.74
C ALA A 127 -25.23 4.34 29.08
N LYS A 128 -25.52 5.49 29.67
CA LYS A 128 -24.96 6.78 29.22
C LYS A 128 -23.60 7.08 29.85
N GLN A 129 -23.26 6.37 30.92
CA GLN A 129 -22.01 6.46 31.67
C GLN A 129 -21.74 5.12 32.39
N ILE A 130 -20.50 4.86 32.74
CA ILE A 130 -20.07 3.71 33.54
C ILE A 130 -20.06 4.10 35.02
N ASP A 131 -20.70 3.31 35.89
CA ASP A 131 -20.65 3.52 37.36
C ASP A 131 -19.50 2.67 37.95
N PRO A 132 -18.45 3.28 38.56
CA PRO A 132 -17.32 2.55 39.12
C PRO A 132 -17.74 1.49 40.14
N GLY A 133 -17.18 0.28 40.01
CA GLY A 133 -17.55 -0.88 40.84
C GLY A 133 -18.94 -1.47 40.55
N ALA A 134 -19.62 -1.03 39.50
CA ALA A 134 -20.84 -1.64 38.99
C ALA A 134 -20.68 -2.11 37.54
N GLU A 135 -21.29 -3.26 37.26
CA GLU A 135 -21.24 -3.86 35.93
C GLU A 135 -22.02 -3.02 34.90
N THR A 136 -21.31 -2.48 33.91
CA THR A 136 -21.93 -1.77 32.79
C THR A 136 -21.99 -2.66 31.56
N ALA A 137 -23.22 -3.00 31.14
CA ALA A 137 -23.46 -3.86 29.99
C ALA A 137 -23.12 -3.16 28.66
N ILE A 138 -22.29 -3.83 27.87
CA ILE A 138 -21.94 -3.47 26.50
C ILE A 138 -22.50 -4.55 25.58
N ASP A 139 -23.30 -4.12 24.61
CA ASP A 139 -23.98 -4.97 23.64
C ASP A 139 -23.19 -4.99 22.34
N VAL A 140 -22.96 -6.21 21.83
CA VAL A 140 -22.32 -6.50 20.55
C VAL A 140 -23.36 -7.09 19.61
N ASP A 141 -23.48 -6.52 18.40
CA ASP A 141 -24.30 -7.06 17.31
C ASP A 141 -23.38 -7.38 16.12
N GLY A 142 -22.98 -8.64 16.03
CA GLY A 142 -22.03 -9.14 15.04
C GLY A 142 -22.72 -9.89 13.90
N ARG A 143 -22.25 -9.62 12.69
CA ARG A 143 -22.75 -10.25 11.47
C ARG A 143 -21.66 -10.44 10.44
N TYR A 144 -21.87 -11.42 9.57
CA TYR A 144 -21.12 -11.51 8.34
C TYR A 144 -21.58 -10.44 7.35
N LEU A 145 -20.69 -9.95 6.50
CA LEU A 145 -21.02 -8.94 5.48
C LEU A 145 -21.99 -9.44 4.42
N TYR A 146 -22.21 -10.75 4.30
CA TYR A 146 -23.31 -11.31 3.52
C TYR A 146 -24.65 -11.30 4.27
N GLY A 147 -24.73 -10.71 5.47
CA GLY A 147 -25.97 -10.46 6.22
C GLY A 147 -26.50 -11.63 7.05
N ALA A 148 -25.66 -12.59 7.44
CA ALA A 148 -26.03 -13.61 8.43
C ALA A 148 -25.45 -13.30 9.82
N PRO A 149 -26.10 -13.75 10.91
CA PRO A 149 -25.54 -13.64 12.25
C PRO A 149 -24.16 -14.27 12.41
N ALA A 150 -23.25 -13.57 13.10
CA ALA A 150 -21.90 -14.03 13.43
C ALA A 150 -21.88 -15.02 14.62
N ALA A 151 -22.87 -15.92 14.69
CA ALA A 151 -23.01 -16.89 15.77
C ALA A 151 -21.77 -17.77 15.96
N GLY A 152 -21.37 -17.98 17.21
CA GLY A 152 -20.23 -18.82 17.57
C GLY A 152 -18.87 -18.12 17.50
N LEU A 153 -18.78 -16.85 17.09
CA LEU A 153 -17.52 -16.11 17.07
C LEU A 153 -17.13 -15.63 18.48
N THR A 154 -15.83 -15.64 18.76
CA THR A 154 -15.26 -15.23 20.05
C THR A 154 -14.88 -13.75 20.05
N LEU A 155 -14.93 -13.11 21.22
CA LEU A 155 -14.55 -11.71 21.39
C LEU A 155 -13.26 -11.60 22.21
N GLU A 156 -12.52 -10.53 21.95
CA GLU A 156 -11.44 -10.03 22.81
C GLU A 156 -11.62 -8.52 22.99
N GLY A 157 -11.07 -7.94 24.05
CA GLY A 157 -11.18 -6.51 24.22
C GLY A 157 -10.23 -5.95 25.26
N GLU A 158 -10.18 -4.63 25.30
CA GLU A 158 -9.47 -3.85 26.29
C GLU A 158 -10.23 -2.56 26.57
N VAL A 159 -10.01 -1.98 27.74
CA VAL A 159 -10.54 -0.68 28.12
C VAL A 159 -9.37 0.24 28.48
N ALA A 160 -9.37 1.43 27.87
CA ALA A 160 -8.41 2.50 28.16
C ALA A 160 -9.14 3.67 28.83
N ILE A 161 -8.69 4.08 30.01
CA ILE A 161 -9.29 5.19 30.76
C ILE A 161 -8.52 6.47 30.43
N LYS A 162 -9.26 7.53 30.06
CA LYS A 162 -8.68 8.84 29.71
C LYS A 162 -9.34 9.99 30.49
N PRO A 163 -8.57 10.95 31.00
CA PRO A 163 -9.12 12.19 31.54
C PRO A 163 -9.85 13.03 30.47
N THR A 164 -10.94 13.67 30.87
CA THR A 164 -11.69 14.65 30.07
C THR A 164 -12.17 15.79 30.96
N ARG A 165 -12.19 17.00 30.42
CA ARG A 165 -12.60 18.21 31.15
C ARG A 165 -13.99 18.70 30.78
N THR A 166 -14.59 18.12 29.75
CA THR A 166 -15.90 18.52 29.22
C THR A 166 -16.91 17.39 29.37
N SER A 167 -18.19 17.77 29.41
CA SER A 167 -19.32 16.84 29.46
C SER A 167 -20.41 17.28 28.50
N ALA A 168 -21.01 16.33 27.79
CA ALA A 168 -22.13 16.58 26.88
C ALA A 168 -23.40 17.02 27.64
N ASP A 169 -23.58 16.58 28.90
CA ASP A 169 -24.73 16.95 29.73
C ASP A 169 -24.62 18.39 30.28
N PHE A 170 -23.41 18.95 30.31
CA PHE A 170 -23.11 20.27 30.84
C PHE A 170 -22.33 21.10 29.82
N GLU A 171 -22.99 21.42 28.71
CA GLU A 171 -22.37 22.15 27.60
C GLU A 171 -21.75 23.51 28.04
N GLY A 172 -20.46 23.65 27.75
CA GLY A 172 -19.65 24.82 28.08
C GLY A 172 -19.15 24.90 29.53
N TYR A 173 -19.35 23.85 30.34
CA TYR A 173 -18.72 23.73 31.65
C TYR A 173 -17.41 22.94 31.54
N PHE A 174 -16.42 23.36 32.34
CA PHE A 174 -15.17 22.66 32.53
C PHE A 174 -15.10 22.07 33.93
N PHE A 175 -14.53 20.88 34.04
CA PHE A 175 -14.39 20.11 35.27
C PHE A 175 -12.91 19.77 35.51
N GLY A 176 -12.53 19.68 36.79
CA GLY A 176 -11.14 19.46 37.22
C GLY A 176 -10.20 20.63 36.99
N LEU A 177 -8.96 20.46 37.43
CA LEU A 177 -7.87 21.41 37.31
C LEU A 177 -7.36 21.47 35.86
N ALA A 178 -7.09 22.69 35.39
CA ALA A 178 -6.54 22.96 34.07
C ALA A 178 -5.04 22.65 33.94
N ASP A 179 -4.31 22.68 35.05
CA ASP A 179 -2.86 22.50 35.14
C ASP A 179 -2.44 21.14 35.71
N GLU A 180 -3.38 20.21 35.81
CA GLU A 180 -3.08 18.83 36.22
C GLU A 180 -2.32 18.12 35.10
N GLU A 181 -1.11 17.63 35.41
CA GLU A 181 -0.34 16.80 34.49
C GLU A 181 -1.04 15.43 34.35
N SER A 182 -1.34 15.04 33.11
CA SER A 182 -2.00 13.77 32.84
C SER A 182 -1.07 12.60 33.15
N GLU A 183 -1.50 11.66 34.01
CA GLU A 183 -0.84 10.36 34.15
C GLU A 183 -0.96 9.53 32.86
N GLU A 184 -0.12 8.50 32.71
CA GLU A 184 -0.15 7.56 31.58
C GLU A 184 -1.53 6.87 31.48
N GLU A 185 -1.96 6.55 30.24
CA GLU A 185 -3.23 5.86 30.00
C GLU A 185 -3.26 4.48 30.68
N ASN A 186 -4.10 4.29 31.70
CA ASN A 186 -4.36 2.97 32.28
C ASN A 186 -5.14 2.11 31.27
N ARG A 187 -4.51 1.01 30.81
CA ARG A 187 -5.12 0.01 29.92
C ARG A 187 -5.30 -1.32 30.64
N THR A 188 -6.50 -1.86 30.57
CA THR A 188 -6.85 -3.16 31.16
C THR A 188 -7.46 -4.08 30.09
N THR A 189 -7.01 -5.34 30.04
CA THR A 189 -7.59 -6.34 29.14
C THR A 189 -8.95 -6.83 29.67
N LEU A 190 -9.92 -7.01 28.79
CA LEU A 190 -11.20 -7.64 29.11
C LEU A 190 -11.07 -9.15 28.93
N ALA A 191 -11.01 -9.89 30.04
CA ALA A 191 -10.92 -11.35 30.05
C ALA A 191 -12.31 -12.01 29.88
N ASP A 192 -12.30 -13.27 29.41
CA ASP A 192 -13.46 -14.17 29.36
C ASP A 192 -14.71 -13.60 28.65
N LEU A 193 -14.52 -12.84 27.57
CA LEU A 193 -15.65 -12.32 26.81
C LEU A 193 -16.50 -13.46 26.20
N PRO A 194 -17.84 -13.33 26.22
CA PRO A 194 -18.74 -14.36 25.75
C PRO A 194 -18.64 -14.58 24.24
N VAL A 195 -18.95 -15.80 23.83
CA VAL A 195 -19.16 -16.16 22.43
C VAL A 195 -20.49 -15.59 21.96
N LEU A 196 -20.57 -15.15 20.70
CA LEU A 196 -21.80 -14.67 20.09
C LEU A 196 -22.85 -15.79 20.02
N ASP A 197 -24.10 -15.47 20.39
CA ASP A 197 -25.26 -16.36 20.32
C ASP A 197 -25.72 -16.64 18.88
N GLU A 198 -26.79 -17.44 18.71
CA GLU A 198 -27.34 -17.82 17.39
C GLU A 198 -27.83 -16.60 16.57
N GLU A 199 -28.21 -15.51 17.23
CA GLU A 199 -28.57 -14.24 16.63
C GLU A 199 -27.36 -13.33 16.36
N GLY A 200 -26.14 -13.79 16.67
CA GLY A 200 -24.91 -13.04 16.45
C GLY A 200 -24.70 -11.94 17.49
N LYS A 201 -25.30 -12.10 18.67
CA LYS A 201 -25.29 -11.09 19.72
C LYS A 201 -24.51 -11.59 20.92
N ALA A 202 -23.90 -10.66 21.62
CA ALA A 202 -23.26 -10.89 22.88
C ALA A 202 -23.44 -9.67 23.76
N SER A 203 -23.48 -9.87 25.07
CA SER A 203 -23.47 -8.80 26.04
C SER A 203 -22.48 -9.15 27.12
N PHE A 204 -21.59 -8.22 27.44
CA PHE A 204 -20.59 -8.39 28.48
C PHE A 204 -20.54 -7.15 29.35
N ASN A 205 -20.06 -7.31 30.58
CA ASN A 205 -19.98 -6.22 31.53
C ASN A 205 -18.55 -5.69 31.58
N VAL A 206 -18.44 -4.37 31.52
CA VAL A 206 -17.20 -3.66 31.86
C VAL A 206 -17.29 -3.26 33.32
N ASP A 207 -16.31 -3.70 34.10
CA ASP A 207 -16.09 -3.25 35.48
C ASP A 207 -14.76 -2.50 35.54
N LEU A 208 -14.77 -1.36 36.23
CA LEU A 208 -13.61 -0.50 36.40
C LEU A 208 -13.32 -0.41 37.90
N THR A 209 -12.27 -1.11 38.35
CA THR A 209 -11.88 -1.17 39.76
C THR A 209 -10.75 -0.20 40.11
N ASP A 210 -9.85 0.07 39.16
CA ASP A 210 -8.68 0.95 39.35
C ASP A 210 -8.80 2.18 38.45
N LEU A 211 -9.28 3.28 39.01
CA LEU A 211 -9.35 4.58 38.34
C LEU A 211 -8.13 5.43 38.69
N PRO A 212 -7.57 6.21 37.74
CA PRO A 212 -6.51 7.16 38.05
C PRO A 212 -7.03 8.25 38.99
N SER A 213 -6.19 8.65 39.94
CA SER A 213 -6.52 9.70 40.91
C SER A 213 -6.42 11.07 40.22
N THR A 214 -7.54 11.57 39.69
CA THR A 214 -7.58 12.85 38.99
C THR A 214 -8.69 13.77 39.50
N THR A 215 -8.52 15.08 39.30
CA THR A 215 -9.61 16.05 39.53
C THR A 215 -10.53 16.19 38.31
N GLN A 216 -10.12 15.70 37.15
CA GLN A 216 -10.87 15.76 35.89
C GLN A 216 -11.96 14.68 35.85
N LEU A 217 -12.91 14.82 34.91
CA LEU A 217 -13.81 13.71 34.60
C LEU A 217 -13.03 12.62 33.87
N LEU A 218 -13.59 11.41 33.86
CA LEU A 218 -12.97 10.27 33.17
C LEU A 218 -13.88 9.78 32.05
N SER A 219 -13.26 9.22 31.01
CA SER A 219 -13.94 8.56 29.89
C SER A 219 -13.25 7.22 29.62
N ALA A 220 -14.03 6.16 29.51
CA ALA A 220 -13.56 4.84 29.13
C ALA A 220 -13.68 4.67 27.62
N ASN A 221 -12.58 4.38 26.95
CA ASN A 221 -12.57 3.94 25.56
C ASN A 221 -12.48 2.41 25.55
N ILE A 222 -13.60 1.76 25.24
CA ILE A 222 -13.74 0.30 25.20
C ILE A 222 -13.49 -0.15 23.78
N THR A 223 -12.44 -0.95 23.57
CA THR A 223 -12.09 -1.52 22.27
C THR A 223 -12.36 -3.01 22.28
N VAL A 224 -13.14 -3.49 21.31
CA VAL A 224 -13.50 -4.91 21.15
C VAL A 224 -13.01 -5.41 19.80
N ARG A 225 -12.63 -6.68 19.75
CA ARG A 225 -12.16 -7.40 18.57
C ARG A 225 -12.97 -8.69 18.43
N MET A 226 -13.68 -8.86 17.31
CA MET A 226 -14.45 -10.08 17.02
C MET A 226 -13.64 -11.01 16.12
N ARG A 227 -13.37 -12.23 16.57
CA ARG A 227 -12.48 -13.20 15.91
C ARG A 227 -13.24 -14.19 15.03
N GLU A 228 -12.75 -14.38 13.81
CA GLU A 228 -13.16 -15.45 12.91
C GLU A 228 -12.45 -16.78 13.25
N ALA A 229 -13.01 -17.91 12.83
CA ALA A 229 -12.44 -19.25 13.05
C ALA A 229 -11.02 -19.43 12.46
N GLY A 230 -10.66 -18.63 11.45
CA GLY A 230 -9.30 -18.56 10.89
C GLY A 230 -8.32 -17.67 11.68
N GLY A 231 -8.74 -17.13 12.83
CA GLY A 231 -7.90 -16.35 13.74
C GLY A 231 -7.63 -14.90 13.35
N ARG A 232 -8.42 -14.30 12.47
CA ARG A 232 -8.44 -12.86 12.15
C ARG A 232 -9.51 -12.15 12.99
N ALA A 233 -9.35 -10.85 13.25
CA ALA A 233 -10.33 -10.09 14.02
C ALA A 233 -10.66 -8.72 13.40
N VAL A 234 -11.93 -8.31 13.52
CA VAL A 234 -12.38 -6.93 13.22
C VAL A 234 -12.47 -6.16 14.52
N GLU A 235 -12.05 -4.88 14.53
CA GLU A 235 -12.02 -4.03 15.73
C GLU A 235 -13.07 -2.90 15.69
N ARG A 236 -13.69 -2.60 16.84
CA ARG A 236 -14.54 -1.42 17.08
C ARG A 236 -14.26 -0.82 18.45
N SER A 237 -14.51 0.47 18.59
CA SER A 237 -14.38 1.17 19.87
C SER A 237 -15.64 1.96 20.21
N LEU A 238 -15.97 2.02 21.50
CA LEU A 238 -17.06 2.79 22.09
C LEU A 238 -16.49 3.62 23.25
N ALA A 239 -16.72 4.93 23.22
CA ALA A 239 -16.34 5.83 24.31
C ALA A 239 -17.56 6.11 25.21
N LEU A 240 -17.43 5.85 26.51
CA LEU A 240 -18.45 6.16 27.51
C LEU A 240 -17.84 7.01 28.64
N PRO A 241 -18.50 8.08 29.09
CA PRO A 241 -18.13 8.79 30.31
C PRO A 241 -18.14 7.86 31.52
N ILE A 242 -17.28 8.12 32.51
CA ILE A 242 -17.27 7.41 33.80
C ILE A 242 -17.88 8.34 34.85
N LYS A 243 -18.78 7.79 35.66
CA LYS A 243 -19.43 8.50 36.77
C LYS A 243 -18.38 8.89 37.80
N ALA A 244 -18.42 10.13 38.27
CA ALA A 244 -17.51 10.61 39.30
C ALA A 244 -17.84 9.96 40.66
N GLU A 245 -16.81 9.47 41.37
CA GLU A 245 -16.97 8.89 42.73
C GLU A 245 -17.37 9.92 43.78
N ALA A 246 -16.99 11.17 43.54
CA ALA A 246 -17.29 12.30 44.40
C ALA A 246 -18.04 13.38 43.63
N SER A 247 -18.59 14.32 44.39
CA SER A 247 -19.16 15.53 43.80
C SER A 247 -18.07 16.31 43.08
N VAL A 248 -18.38 16.92 41.94
CA VAL A 248 -17.46 17.74 41.15
C VAL A 248 -17.97 19.17 41.02
N ILE A 249 -17.06 20.10 40.73
CA ILE A 249 -17.39 21.49 40.47
C ILE A 249 -17.27 21.74 38.97
N GLY A 250 -18.32 22.27 38.36
CA GLY A 250 -18.31 22.72 36.98
C GLY A 250 -18.16 24.24 36.93
N ILE A 251 -17.19 24.72 36.15
CA ILE A 251 -16.96 26.15 35.91
C ILE A 251 -17.30 26.46 34.46
N LYS A 252 -18.32 27.30 34.24
CA LYS A 252 -18.65 27.84 32.92
C LYS A 252 -18.27 29.30 32.84
N PRO A 253 -17.22 29.66 32.08
CA PRO A 253 -17.03 31.03 31.62
C PRO A 253 -18.33 31.56 30.99
N GLN A 254 -18.84 32.70 31.46
CA GLN A 254 -20.01 33.39 30.86
C GLN A 254 -19.57 34.33 29.73
N PHE A 255 -18.50 33.95 29.05
CA PHE A 255 -17.86 34.68 27.97
C PHE A 255 -17.25 33.65 27.01
N SER A 256 -17.20 33.99 25.74
CA SER A 256 -16.51 33.20 24.72
C SER A 256 -15.13 33.82 24.47
N GLY A 257 -14.06 33.04 24.58
CA GLY A 257 -12.70 33.55 24.47
C GLY A 257 -12.20 34.28 25.73
N ASP A 258 -11.46 35.36 25.55
CA ASP A 258 -10.77 36.16 26.55
C ASP A 258 -11.62 37.32 27.05
N LEU A 259 -11.33 37.71 28.28
CA LEU A 259 -11.84 38.96 28.85
C LEU A 259 -11.09 40.18 28.27
N ALA A 260 -11.80 41.29 28.09
CA ALA A 260 -11.13 42.55 27.81
C ALA A 260 -10.26 42.97 29.02
N GLN A 261 -9.14 43.65 28.77
CA GLN A 261 -8.32 44.21 29.84
C GLN A 261 -9.18 45.12 30.74
N ASN A 262 -9.03 44.97 32.06
CA ASN A 262 -9.78 45.72 33.08
C ASN A 262 -11.30 45.46 33.05
N SER A 263 -11.73 44.31 32.50
CA SER A 263 -13.12 43.86 32.57
C SER A 263 -13.36 42.95 33.76
N VAL A 264 -14.62 42.55 33.96
CA VAL A 264 -15.02 41.61 35.02
C VAL A 264 -15.27 40.25 34.37
N GLY A 265 -14.45 39.26 34.72
CA GLY A 265 -14.67 37.88 34.35
C GLY A 265 -15.84 37.31 35.13
N ARG A 266 -16.89 36.89 34.42
CA ARG A 266 -18.07 36.26 34.99
C ARG A 266 -18.02 34.77 34.77
N PHE A 267 -18.20 34.01 35.83
CA PHE A 267 -18.18 32.56 35.80
C PHE A 267 -19.42 32.04 36.50
N HIS A 268 -20.07 31.08 35.86
CA HIS A 268 -21.18 30.38 36.45
C HIS A 268 -20.69 29.04 36.98
N ILE A 269 -20.89 28.84 38.27
CA ILE A 269 -20.39 27.69 39.01
C ILE A 269 -21.57 26.79 39.35
N ILE A 270 -21.41 25.50 39.10
CA ILE A 270 -22.37 24.48 39.52
C ILE A 270 -21.66 23.45 40.38
N GLY A 271 -22.35 23.00 41.43
CA GLY A 271 -22.01 21.74 42.09
C GLY A 271 -22.74 20.61 41.38
N VAL A 272 -22.03 19.56 41.01
CA VAL A 272 -22.62 18.34 40.46
C VAL A 272 -22.36 17.22 41.47
N SER A 273 -23.40 16.49 41.82
CA SER A 273 -23.31 15.30 42.68
C SER A 273 -22.65 14.15 41.94
N ALA A 274 -22.19 13.14 42.68
CA ALA A 274 -21.69 11.90 42.10
C ALA A 274 -22.72 11.24 41.14
N ASP A 275 -24.02 11.44 41.39
CA ASP A 275 -25.11 10.94 40.54
C ASP A 275 -25.37 11.80 39.27
N GLY A 276 -24.53 12.80 39.00
CA GLY A 276 -24.64 13.65 37.81
C GLY A 276 -25.74 14.71 37.88
N ALA A 277 -26.44 14.84 39.01
CA ALA A 277 -27.43 15.89 39.22
C ALA A 277 -26.80 17.16 39.81
N LYS A 278 -27.28 18.34 39.39
CA LYS A 278 -26.91 19.61 40.04
C LYS A 278 -27.32 19.61 41.51
N GLN A 279 -26.44 20.05 42.40
CA GLN A 279 -26.69 20.13 43.83
C GLN A 279 -26.19 21.45 44.41
N ALA A 280 -26.77 21.84 45.55
CA ALA A 280 -26.29 22.99 46.29
C ALA A 280 -24.95 22.67 46.98
N MET A 281 -24.00 23.59 46.92
CA MET A 281 -22.73 23.52 47.67
C MET A 281 -22.52 24.84 48.40
N ASN A 282 -22.32 24.77 49.70
CA ASN A 282 -22.08 25.95 50.54
C ASN A 282 -20.61 26.04 50.94
N GLY A 283 -20.09 27.26 51.09
CA GLY A 283 -18.72 27.48 51.56
C GLY A 283 -17.64 27.11 50.55
N LEU A 284 -17.95 27.17 49.25
CA LEU A 284 -16.92 27.07 48.19
C LEU A 284 -15.95 28.25 48.34
N THR A 285 -14.66 28.00 48.30
CA THR A 285 -13.63 29.03 48.23
C THR A 285 -13.15 29.16 46.80
N TRP A 286 -13.09 30.37 46.28
CA TRP A 286 -12.52 30.63 44.96
C TRP A 286 -11.28 31.49 45.06
N LYS A 287 -10.35 31.30 44.13
CA LYS A 287 -9.10 32.05 44.00
C LYS A 287 -8.96 32.45 42.55
N LEU A 288 -8.77 33.75 42.31
CA LEU A 288 -8.30 34.24 41.04
C LEU A 288 -6.76 34.26 41.08
N ILE A 289 -6.14 33.43 40.26
CA ILE A 289 -4.69 33.30 40.15
C ILE A 289 -4.27 33.95 38.85
N LYS A 290 -3.28 34.84 38.87
CA LYS A 290 -2.61 35.34 37.67
C LYS A 290 -1.47 34.40 37.32
N VAL A 291 -1.46 33.90 36.09
CA VAL A 291 -0.41 33.03 35.55
C VAL A 291 0.52 33.89 34.71
N GLU A 292 1.75 34.06 35.17
CA GLU A 292 2.79 34.81 34.47
C GLU A 292 3.78 33.82 33.86
N ARG A 293 3.69 33.65 32.53
CA ARG A 293 4.69 32.89 31.78
C ARG A 293 5.84 33.83 31.42
N ASN A 294 6.97 33.66 32.09
CA ASN A 294 8.21 34.29 31.69
C ASN A 294 8.97 33.35 30.77
N TYR A 295 9.67 33.91 29.79
CA TYR A 295 10.55 33.14 28.94
C TYR A 295 11.97 33.30 29.43
N GLN A 296 12.56 32.22 29.93
CA GLN A 296 13.97 32.19 30.22
C GLN A 296 14.71 31.94 28.92
N TRP A 297 15.30 33.01 28.37
CA TRP A 297 16.16 32.91 27.21
C TRP A 297 17.53 32.40 27.62
N TYR A 298 17.93 31.26 27.05
CA TYR A 298 19.25 30.71 27.26
C TYR A 298 19.94 30.53 25.91
N ARG A 299 21.24 30.77 25.90
CA ARG A 299 22.04 30.65 24.69
C ARG A 299 22.64 29.26 24.63
N GLN A 300 22.24 28.50 23.63
CA GLN A 300 22.84 27.21 23.31
C GLN A 300 23.59 27.37 21.97
N GLY A 301 24.91 27.50 22.04
CA GLY A 301 25.74 27.82 20.87
C GLY A 301 25.53 29.25 20.37
N ASN A 302 25.21 29.39 19.08
CA ASN A 302 24.96 30.69 18.43
C ASN A 302 23.47 31.05 18.32
N SER A 303 22.61 30.27 18.96
CA SER A 303 21.16 30.44 18.90
C SER A 303 20.62 30.82 20.26
N TRP A 304 19.75 31.80 20.29
CA TRP A 304 18.91 32.08 21.45
C TRP A 304 17.79 31.04 21.47
N ARG A 305 17.75 30.24 22.54
CA ARG A 305 16.62 29.39 22.88
C ARG A 305 15.84 30.03 24.01
N TYR A 306 14.61 29.60 24.21
CA TYR A 306 13.85 29.95 25.38
C TYR A 306 13.17 28.71 25.94
N GLU A 307 13.02 28.68 27.26
CA GLU A 307 12.07 27.80 27.93
C GLU A 307 11.05 28.67 28.68
N PRO A 308 9.75 28.32 28.63
CA PRO A 308 8.76 28.99 29.45
C PRO A 308 8.92 28.55 30.91
N VAL A 309 8.92 29.52 31.82
CA VAL A 309 8.83 29.33 33.27
C VAL A 309 7.55 30.02 33.74
N GLU A 310 6.65 29.25 34.34
CA GLU A 310 5.35 29.75 34.78
C GLU A 310 5.38 30.11 36.26
N TYR A 311 4.95 31.33 36.58
CA TYR A 311 4.82 31.86 37.93
C TYR A 311 3.35 32.14 38.21
N THR A 312 2.82 31.63 39.31
CA THR A 312 1.43 31.89 39.71
C THR A 312 1.38 32.91 40.86
N LYS A 313 0.53 33.92 40.73
CA LYS A 313 0.28 34.92 41.78
C LYS A 313 -1.21 35.08 42.04
N GLN A 314 -1.67 34.69 43.23
CA GLN A 314 -3.04 34.92 43.68
C GLN A 314 -3.34 36.43 43.71
N GLN A 315 -4.40 36.83 43.02
CA GLN A 315 -4.87 38.23 42.93
C GLN A 315 -6.03 38.48 43.88
N GLU A 316 -7.00 37.57 43.89
CA GLU A 316 -8.24 37.72 44.64
C GLU A 316 -8.72 36.37 45.16
N THR A 317 -9.51 36.39 46.22
CA THR A 317 -10.15 35.20 46.77
C THR A 317 -11.46 35.59 47.44
N GLY A 318 -12.39 34.64 47.49
CA GLY A 318 -13.66 34.83 48.17
C GLY A 318 -14.35 33.51 48.45
N THR A 319 -15.57 33.61 48.98
CA THR A 319 -16.44 32.45 49.24
C THR A 319 -17.71 32.55 48.41
N LEU A 320 -18.21 31.42 47.93
CA LEU A 320 -19.47 31.29 47.18
C LEU A 320 -20.33 30.19 47.81
N SER A 321 -21.65 30.37 47.73
CA SER A 321 -22.59 29.27 47.89
C SER A 321 -23.41 29.16 46.60
N VAL A 322 -23.54 27.95 46.06
CA VAL A 322 -24.28 27.67 44.84
C VAL A 322 -25.54 26.88 45.20
N ASP A 323 -26.65 27.18 44.52
CA ASP A 323 -27.89 26.42 44.63
C ASP A 323 -28.08 25.48 43.42
N ALA A 324 -29.27 24.92 43.22
CA ALA A 324 -29.56 24.03 42.09
C ALA A 324 -29.46 24.71 40.72
N ASN A 325 -29.59 26.03 40.64
CA ASN A 325 -29.39 26.82 39.43
C ASN A 325 -27.91 27.17 39.23
N GLY A 326 -27.12 27.21 40.31
CA GLY A 326 -25.70 27.51 40.34
C GLY A 326 -25.40 28.76 41.16
N GLY A 327 -24.23 29.35 40.95
CA GLY A 327 -23.87 30.65 41.53
C GLY A 327 -22.85 31.36 40.68
N GLU A 328 -22.78 32.69 40.82
CA GLU A 328 -21.96 33.53 39.96
C GLU A 328 -20.73 34.04 40.70
N ILE A 329 -19.56 33.95 40.05
CA ILE A 329 -18.33 34.61 40.45
C ILE A 329 -18.07 35.73 39.46
N SER A 330 -17.84 36.93 39.97
CA SER A 330 -17.47 38.11 39.20
C SER A 330 -16.16 38.65 39.74
N VAL A 331 -15.09 38.58 38.94
CA VAL A 331 -13.75 39.00 39.34
C VAL A 331 -13.21 40.06 38.38
N PRO A 332 -12.78 41.24 38.86
CA PRO A 332 -12.08 42.21 38.02
C PRO A 332 -10.71 41.66 37.61
N VAL A 333 -10.43 41.66 36.31
CA VAL A 333 -9.19 41.13 35.74
C VAL A 333 -8.46 42.24 34.98
N THR A 334 -7.15 42.36 35.20
CA THR A 334 -6.28 43.28 34.43
C THR A 334 -5.64 42.51 33.26
N TRP A 335 -4.60 43.05 32.62
CA TRP A 335 -3.93 42.34 31.52
C TRP A 335 -3.14 41.10 31.98
N GLY A 336 -3.25 39.97 31.27
CA GLY A 336 -2.45 38.75 31.42
C GLY A 336 -3.27 37.45 31.45
N ARG A 337 -2.61 36.30 31.62
CA ARG A 337 -3.27 35.00 31.80
C ARG A 337 -3.75 34.82 33.23
N TYR A 338 -4.93 34.26 33.40
CA TYR A 338 -5.53 33.99 34.69
C TYR A 338 -6.03 32.55 34.76
N ARG A 339 -6.17 32.08 35.99
CA ARG A 339 -6.83 30.84 36.34
C ARG A 339 -7.80 31.12 37.47
N LEU A 340 -9.08 30.88 37.23
CA LEU A 340 -10.07 30.85 38.30
C LEU A 340 -10.12 29.43 38.84
N GLU A 341 -9.75 29.26 40.09
CA GLU A 341 -9.83 27.98 40.81
C GLU A 341 -10.95 28.06 41.83
N VAL A 342 -11.79 27.04 41.90
CA VAL A 342 -12.87 26.90 42.88
C VAL A 342 -12.70 25.58 43.60
N GLU A 343 -12.70 25.65 44.92
CA GLU A 343 -12.40 24.55 45.83
C GLU A 343 -13.53 24.42 46.85
N GLY A 344 -13.98 23.20 47.13
CA GLY A 344 -14.98 22.92 48.16
C GLY A 344 -14.39 22.94 49.57
N ALA A 345 -15.26 22.86 50.59
CA ALA A 345 -14.83 22.86 51.99
C ALA A 345 -14.49 21.43 52.49
N GLY A 346 -13.26 21.22 52.98
CA GLY A 346 -12.83 19.99 53.67
C GLY A 346 -11.66 19.26 53.00
N ASN A 347 -11.10 18.25 53.68
CA ASN A 347 -10.06 17.39 53.08
C ASN A 347 -10.68 16.51 51.97
N GLY A 348 -10.09 16.54 50.77
CA GLY A 348 -10.60 15.82 49.61
C GLY A 348 -11.81 16.47 48.93
N ALA A 349 -12.05 17.77 49.18
CA ALA A 349 -13.12 18.50 48.54
C ALA A 349 -12.86 18.68 47.04
N PRO A 350 -13.92 18.76 46.20
CA PRO A 350 -13.73 18.94 44.77
C PRO A 350 -13.04 20.26 44.47
N VAL A 351 -12.18 20.22 43.47
CA VAL A 351 -11.51 21.39 42.92
C VAL A 351 -11.69 21.39 41.41
N SER A 352 -11.92 22.56 40.84
CA SER A 352 -11.87 22.76 39.40
C SER A 352 -11.24 24.10 39.12
N SER A 353 -10.56 24.23 37.98
CA SER A 353 -10.06 25.51 37.54
C SER A 353 -10.29 25.73 36.06
N VAL A 354 -10.54 26.97 35.67
CA VAL A 354 -10.57 27.35 34.26
C VAL A 354 -9.50 28.39 34.04
N GLU A 355 -8.67 28.17 33.02
CA GLU A 355 -7.72 29.16 32.56
C GLU A 355 -8.37 30.02 31.49
N PHE A 356 -8.10 31.31 31.55
CA PHE A 356 -8.62 32.30 30.62
C PHE A 356 -7.64 33.48 30.57
N ASP A 357 -7.52 34.13 29.43
CA ASP A 357 -6.70 35.32 29.31
C ASP A 357 -7.56 36.57 29.43
N ALA A 358 -6.93 37.65 29.89
CA ALA A 358 -7.52 38.98 29.91
C ALA A 358 -6.59 39.94 29.17
N GLY A 359 -7.01 40.42 28.00
CA GLY A 359 -6.18 41.15 27.04
C GLY A 359 -5.37 40.24 26.11
N PHE A 360 -4.77 40.82 25.06
CA PHE A 360 -4.31 40.07 23.89
C PHE A 360 -3.15 39.07 24.14
N TYR A 361 -3.46 37.77 24.12
CA TYR A 361 -2.58 36.65 23.74
C TYR A 361 -3.46 35.54 23.12
N VAL A 362 -3.01 34.82 22.08
CA VAL A 362 -3.87 33.97 21.22
C VAL A 362 -3.52 32.48 21.29
N GLU A 363 -4.44 31.67 21.84
CA GLU A 363 -5.12 30.47 21.26
C GLU A 363 -5.95 29.81 22.38
N ALA A 364 -7.22 29.42 22.27
CA ALA A 364 -8.05 29.11 21.11
C ALA A 364 -9.56 29.12 21.47
N SER A 365 -10.33 30.12 21.03
CA SER A 365 -11.72 29.99 20.52
C SER A 365 -12.42 31.35 20.37
N SER A 366 -12.03 32.08 19.34
CA SER A 366 -12.96 32.75 18.41
C SER A 366 -13.82 33.96 18.82
N THR A 367 -13.40 34.88 19.71
CA THR A 367 -13.90 36.30 19.70
C THR A 367 -13.15 37.27 20.65
N GLU A 368 -11.92 37.69 20.32
CA GLU A 368 -11.06 38.43 21.28
C GLU A 368 -10.33 39.65 20.72
N THR A 369 -11.04 40.54 20.05
CA THR A 369 -10.50 41.88 19.78
C THR A 369 -11.62 42.89 19.99
N PRO A 370 -11.42 44.06 20.63
CA PRO A 370 -12.41 45.14 20.59
C PRO A 370 -12.67 45.67 19.16
N ASP A 371 -11.93 45.13 18.20
CA ASP A 371 -12.14 45.23 16.76
C ASP A 371 -13.01 44.09 16.17
N ALA A 372 -13.80 43.36 16.97
CA ALA A 372 -14.75 42.33 16.51
C ALA A 372 -16.20 42.82 16.60
N LEU A 373 -16.99 42.57 15.55
CA LEU A 373 -18.41 42.95 15.48
C LEU A 373 -19.27 41.68 15.43
N GLU A 374 -20.29 41.61 16.30
CA GLU A 374 -21.21 40.48 16.36
C GLU A 374 -22.24 40.59 15.23
N ILE A 375 -22.26 39.59 14.36
CA ILE A 375 -23.22 39.53 13.24
C ILE A 375 -23.85 38.15 13.08
N ALA A 376 -25.12 38.11 12.68
CA ALA A 376 -25.88 36.89 12.41
C ALA A 376 -26.81 37.05 11.20
N LEU A 377 -27.11 35.93 10.54
CA LEU A 377 -28.04 35.85 9.41
C LEU A 377 -29.36 35.22 9.87
N ASP A 378 -30.47 35.61 9.26
CA ASP A 378 -31.81 35.11 9.62
C ASP A 378 -32.09 33.66 9.17
N LYS A 379 -31.35 33.15 8.19
CA LYS A 379 -31.50 31.78 7.65
C LYS A 379 -30.14 31.10 7.47
N GLN A 380 -30.18 29.77 7.37
CA GLN A 380 -29.00 28.95 7.11
C GLN A 380 -28.58 28.95 5.62
N SER A 381 -29.54 29.08 4.68
CA SER A 381 -29.29 29.11 3.23
C SER A 381 -30.31 29.99 2.51
N TYR A 382 -29.90 30.56 1.37
CA TYR A 382 -30.70 31.49 0.58
C TYR A 382 -30.75 31.10 -0.89
N LYS A 383 -31.87 31.39 -1.57
CA LYS A 383 -31.98 31.25 -3.02
C LYS A 383 -31.53 32.53 -3.71
N ILE A 384 -31.08 32.40 -4.96
CA ILE A 384 -30.83 33.58 -5.80
C ILE A 384 -32.12 34.39 -5.91
N GLY A 385 -32.04 35.68 -5.59
CA GLY A 385 -33.19 36.59 -5.52
C GLY A 385 -33.80 36.77 -4.13
N ASP A 386 -33.38 35.99 -3.13
CA ASP A 386 -33.74 36.24 -1.73
C ASP A 386 -33.01 37.48 -1.19
N THR A 387 -33.56 38.08 -0.13
CA THR A 387 -32.88 39.10 0.68
C THR A 387 -32.53 38.51 2.03
N ALA A 388 -31.23 38.48 2.35
CA ALA A 388 -30.72 38.05 3.64
C ALA A 388 -30.74 39.19 4.65
N LYS A 389 -31.17 38.92 5.89
CA LYS A 389 -31.19 39.90 6.97
C LYS A 389 -29.96 39.71 7.85
N LEU A 390 -29.05 40.67 7.78
CA LEU A 390 -27.86 40.74 8.63
C LEU A 390 -28.21 41.48 9.91
N ASN A 391 -28.32 40.73 11.01
CA ASN A 391 -28.41 41.28 12.35
C ASN A 391 -27.00 41.66 12.82
N VAL A 392 -26.84 42.90 13.25
CA VAL A 392 -25.56 43.46 13.71
C VAL A 392 -25.75 43.98 15.12
N SER A 393 -24.97 43.46 16.06
CA SER A 393 -24.93 43.92 17.46
C SER A 393 -23.70 44.81 17.62
N SER A 394 -23.92 46.07 18.06
CA SER A 394 -22.87 47.07 18.20
C SER A 394 -22.73 47.53 19.66
N ARG A 395 -21.58 48.13 19.99
CA ARG A 395 -21.29 48.78 21.28
C ARG A 395 -21.10 50.30 21.15
N PHE A 396 -21.17 50.81 19.92
CA PHE A 396 -21.05 52.24 19.60
C PHE A 396 -21.73 52.55 18.27
N ALA A 397 -22.24 53.76 18.12
CA ALA A 397 -22.80 54.22 16.84
C ALA A 397 -21.67 54.53 15.85
N GLY A 398 -21.94 54.32 14.56
CA GLY A 398 -20.96 54.58 13.51
C GLY A 398 -21.42 54.16 12.12
N GLU A 399 -20.50 54.31 11.17
CA GLU A 399 -20.69 53.92 9.78
C GLU A 399 -20.31 52.45 9.59
N LEU A 400 -21.25 51.64 9.14
CA LEU A 400 -21.09 50.22 8.87
C LEU A 400 -20.86 49.99 7.38
N MET A 401 -19.69 49.47 7.01
CA MET A 401 -19.37 49.00 5.67
C MET A 401 -19.52 47.48 5.61
N ILE A 402 -20.50 47.01 4.85
CA ILE A 402 -20.74 45.59 4.59
C ILE A 402 -20.11 45.24 3.24
N THR A 403 -19.17 44.31 3.24
CA THR A 403 -18.57 43.74 2.04
C THR A 403 -19.00 42.28 1.90
N SER A 404 -19.52 41.93 0.72
CA SER A 404 -19.89 40.55 0.39
C SER A 404 -18.91 40.00 -0.63
N GLY A 405 -18.32 38.84 -0.38
CA GLY A 405 -17.39 38.19 -1.31
C GLY A 405 -16.70 36.96 -0.74
N SER A 406 -16.11 36.17 -1.63
CA SER A 406 -15.33 34.96 -1.28
C SER A 406 -13.88 35.15 -1.71
N GLU A 407 -13.56 34.89 -2.98
CA GLU A 407 -12.26 35.14 -3.61
C GLU A 407 -12.17 36.52 -4.25
N LYS A 408 -13.33 37.05 -4.68
CA LYS A 408 -13.51 38.38 -5.25
C LYS A 408 -14.54 39.17 -4.44
N LEU A 409 -14.38 40.48 -4.41
CA LEU A 409 -15.37 41.37 -3.80
C LEU A 409 -16.56 41.46 -4.76
N ILE A 410 -17.75 41.10 -4.28
CA ILE A 410 -18.99 41.09 -5.07
C ILE A 410 -19.71 42.42 -4.90
N ALA A 411 -19.95 42.82 -3.65
CA ALA A 411 -20.72 44.02 -3.35
C ALA A 411 -20.20 44.74 -2.10
N VAL A 412 -20.41 46.05 -2.06
CA VAL A 412 -20.20 46.91 -0.89
C VAL A 412 -21.48 47.68 -0.63
N GLN A 413 -21.95 47.66 0.61
CA GLN A 413 -23.11 48.40 1.08
C GLN A 413 -22.73 49.14 2.35
N ASN A 414 -23.02 50.44 2.42
CA ASN A 414 -22.82 51.23 3.62
C ASN A 414 -24.16 51.48 4.30
N ALA A 415 -24.17 51.45 5.62
CA ALA A 415 -25.32 51.76 6.45
C ALA A 415 -24.87 52.46 7.72
N GLU A 416 -25.72 53.29 8.31
CA GLU A 416 -25.48 53.84 9.63
C GLU A 416 -26.12 52.91 10.68
N ILE A 417 -25.42 52.67 11.79
CA ILE A 417 -25.92 51.82 12.87
C ILE A 417 -25.85 52.53 14.22
N GLY A 418 -26.90 52.35 15.03
CA GLY A 418 -26.98 52.92 16.38
C GLY A 418 -26.10 52.20 17.39
N GLU A 419 -26.05 52.72 18.62
CA GLU A 419 -25.21 52.16 19.70
C GLU A 419 -25.55 50.73 20.10
N GLU A 420 -26.80 50.30 19.92
CA GLU A 420 -27.29 48.94 20.25
C GLU A 420 -27.31 47.98 19.04
N GLY A 421 -26.91 48.42 17.84
CA GLY A 421 -26.99 47.61 16.62
C GLY A 421 -28.25 47.83 15.77
N GLY A 422 -28.56 46.88 14.89
CA GLY A 422 -29.65 46.95 13.89
C GLY A 422 -29.64 45.81 12.86
N GLU A 423 -30.65 45.77 11.99
CA GLU A 423 -30.80 44.78 10.91
C GLU A 423 -30.58 45.45 9.55
N ILE A 424 -29.76 44.84 8.69
CA ILE A 424 -29.48 45.31 7.33
C ILE A 424 -29.85 44.24 6.30
N ASP A 425 -30.62 44.65 5.28
CA ASP A 425 -30.99 43.81 4.14
C ASP A 425 -29.84 43.68 3.14
N ILE A 426 -29.50 42.44 2.76
CA ILE A 426 -28.46 42.09 1.79
C ILE A 426 -29.09 41.26 0.66
N PRO A 427 -29.14 41.77 -0.58
CA PRO A 427 -29.69 41.03 -1.71
C PRO A 427 -28.75 39.91 -2.17
N VAL A 428 -29.26 38.69 -2.28
CA VAL A 428 -28.51 37.51 -2.75
C VAL A 428 -28.61 37.42 -4.27
N THR A 429 -27.48 37.51 -4.97
CA THR A 429 -27.41 37.52 -6.45
C THR A 429 -26.69 36.29 -7.00
N GLU A 430 -26.76 36.06 -8.31
CA GLU A 430 -26.08 34.93 -8.98
C GLU A 430 -24.55 34.98 -8.81
N GLU A 431 -23.96 36.17 -8.66
CA GLU A 431 -22.51 36.37 -8.50
C GLU A 431 -21.94 35.76 -7.22
N TRP A 432 -22.80 35.36 -6.28
CA TRP A 432 -22.44 34.71 -5.01
C TRP A 432 -22.12 33.22 -5.18
N GLY A 433 -22.43 32.62 -6.34
CA GLY A 433 -22.09 31.22 -6.62
C GLY A 433 -22.68 30.26 -5.58
N ALA A 434 -21.81 29.49 -4.90
CA ALA A 434 -22.18 28.57 -3.81
C ALA A 434 -22.43 29.26 -2.46
N GLY A 435 -22.02 30.53 -2.34
CA GLY A 435 -22.06 31.30 -1.12
C GLY A 435 -20.95 32.33 -1.07
N ALA A 436 -21.10 33.31 -0.19
CA ALA A 436 -20.10 34.36 0.01
C ALA A 436 -19.95 34.67 1.50
N TYR A 437 -18.78 35.20 1.88
CA TYR A 437 -18.65 35.80 3.21
C TYR A 437 -19.25 37.19 3.20
N VAL A 438 -20.10 37.45 4.18
CA VAL A 438 -20.56 38.78 4.54
C VAL A 438 -19.65 39.28 5.65
N THR A 439 -18.86 40.31 5.34
CA THR A 439 -18.00 40.99 6.30
C THR A 439 -18.59 42.35 6.61
N ALA A 440 -18.80 42.66 7.88
CA ALA A 440 -19.36 43.92 8.33
C ALA A 440 -18.29 44.67 9.14
N THR A 441 -17.85 45.83 8.65
CA THR A 441 -16.82 46.67 9.27
C THR A 441 -17.44 47.96 9.77
N LEU A 442 -17.53 48.13 11.08
CA LEU A 442 -18.07 49.32 11.73
C LEU A 442 -16.97 50.30 12.10
N PHE A 443 -17.09 51.55 11.66
CA PHE A 443 -16.15 52.62 11.93
C PHE A 443 -16.72 53.59 12.95
N ARG A 444 -15.98 53.81 14.04
CA ARG A 444 -16.32 54.85 15.02
C ARG A 444 -15.76 56.20 14.56
N PRO A 445 -16.56 57.28 14.51
CA PRO A 445 -16.02 58.62 14.34
C PRO A 445 -15.15 59.01 15.53
N GLY A 446 -14.02 59.69 15.27
CA GLY A 446 -13.19 60.31 16.30
C GLY A 446 -13.59 61.78 16.46
N ASP A 447 -13.73 62.25 17.71
CA ASP A 447 -14.07 63.64 18.01
C ASP A 447 -12.89 64.35 18.69
N ALA A 448 -12.65 65.61 18.33
CA ALA A 448 -11.39 66.32 18.65
C ALA A 448 -11.23 66.72 20.14
N GLN A 449 -12.26 66.51 20.97
CA GLN A 449 -12.26 66.88 22.40
C GLN A 449 -12.13 65.70 23.37
N GLU A 450 -12.19 64.44 22.91
CA GLU A 450 -11.95 63.27 23.77
C GLU A 450 -10.67 62.52 23.38
N SER A 451 -9.94 62.02 24.38
CA SER A 451 -8.67 61.25 24.28
C SER A 451 -8.80 59.87 23.60
N ARG A 452 -9.86 59.58 22.85
CA ARG A 452 -10.12 58.25 22.28
C ARG A 452 -9.75 58.21 20.80
N MET A 453 -8.80 57.34 20.44
CA MET A 453 -8.37 57.11 19.06
C MET A 453 -9.52 56.54 18.20
N PRO A 454 -9.55 56.81 16.88
CA PRO A 454 -10.46 56.14 15.94
C PRO A 454 -10.38 54.62 16.08
N MET A 455 -11.53 53.94 16.11
CA MET A 455 -11.65 52.50 16.32
C MET A 455 -12.48 51.86 15.21
N ARG A 456 -12.22 50.59 14.89
CA ARG A 456 -12.95 49.83 13.88
C ARG A 456 -13.22 48.40 14.37
N ALA A 457 -14.46 47.93 14.22
CA ALA A 457 -14.87 46.55 14.53
C ALA A 457 -15.27 45.77 13.28
N ILE A 458 -14.92 44.47 13.18
CA ILE A 458 -15.16 43.60 12.02
C ILE A 458 -15.89 42.32 12.45
N GLY A 459 -17.01 42.02 11.79
CA GLY A 459 -17.76 40.78 11.90
C GLY A 459 -17.75 40.03 10.58
N ILE A 460 -17.70 38.71 10.59
CA ILE A 460 -17.67 37.89 9.36
C ILE A 460 -18.59 36.68 9.52
N LYS A 461 -19.42 36.39 8.50
CA LYS A 461 -20.29 35.21 8.45
C LYS A 461 -20.34 34.63 7.04
N TRP A 462 -20.27 33.31 6.92
CA TRP A 462 -20.56 32.63 5.65
C TRP A 462 -22.06 32.60 5.38
N LEU A 463 -22.46 33.04 4.20
CA LEU A 463 -23.83 32.93 3.68
C LEU A 463 -23.84 31.87 2.59
N ALA A 464 -24.56 30.77 2.83
CA ALA A 464 -24.71 29.68 1.86
C ALA A 464 -25.83 30.00 0.84
N VAL A 465 -25.55 29.77 -0.44
CA VAL A 465 -26.54 29.89 -1.52
C VAL A 465 -26.99 28.50 -1.95
N ASP A 466 -28.29 28.28 -2.05
CA ASP A 466 -28.90 27.03 -2.52
C ASP A 466 -28.53 26.78 -3.99
N PRO A 467 -27.79 25.69 -4.31
CA PRO A 467 -27.37 25.39 -5.69
C PRO A 467 -28.53 24.98 -6.61
N ALA A 468 -29.75 24.75 -6.10
CA ALA A 468 -30.93 24.38 -6.87
C ALA A 468 -30.65 23.21 -7.85
N GLU A 469 -31.01 23.34 -9.13
CA GLU A 469 -30.83 22.30 -10.16
C GLU A 469 -29.36 21.93 -10.43
N ARG A 470 -28.39 22.70 -9.93
CA ARG A 470 -26.96 22.39 -10.04
C ARG A 470 -26.53 21.28 -9.09
N LYS A 471 -27.30 21.03 -8.02
CA LYS A 471 -27.15 19.83 -7.19
C LYS A 471 -28.00 18.73 -7.81
N LEU A 472 -27.36 17.89 -8.63
CA LEU A 472 -28.04 16.83 -9.36
C LEU A 472 -28.56 15.77 -8.39
N ALA A 473 -29.82 15.39 -8.57
CA ALA A 473 -30.41 14.29 -7.81
C ALA A 473 -30.11 12.97 -8.53
N VAL A 474 -29.08 12.27 -8.06
CA VAL A 474 -28.66 10.97 -8.60
C VAL A 474 -29.41 9.86 -7.87
N THR A 475 -30.01 8.94 -8.61
CA THR A 475 -30.68 7.74 -8.05
C THR A 475 -30.07 6.50 -8.67
N LEU A 476 -29.77 5.51 -7.83
CA LEU A 476 -29.27 4.19 -8.22
C LEU A 476 -30.38 3.16 -8.05
N GLY A 477 -30.72 2.47 -9.14
CA GLY A 477 -31.73 1.42 -9.18
C GLY A 477 -31.16 0.02 -8.92
N ALA A 478 -30.11 -0.10 -8.10
CA ALA A 478 -29.50 -1.39 -7.80
C ALA A 478 -30.42 -2.24 -6.89
N PRO A 479 -30.46 -3.57 -7.07
CA PRO A 479 -31.22 -4.44 -6.18
C PRO A 479 -30.61 -4.44 -4.77
N GLN A 480 -31.44 -4.41 -3.72
CA GLN A 480 -30.95 -4.54 -2.33
C GLN A 480 -30.24 -5.88 -2.09
N LYS A 481 -30.62 -6.91 -2.86
CA LYS A 481 -30.04 -8.24 -2.79
C LYS A 481 -30.01 -8.92 -4.16
N THR A 482 -28.91 -9.60 -4.46
CA THR A 482 -28.72 -10.35 -5.71
C THR A 482 -27.90 -11.62 -5.48
N LEU A 483 -27.92 -12.54 -6.46
CA LEU A 483 -27.05 -13.73 -6.48
C LEU A 483 -25.68 -13.39 -7.08
N PRO A 484 -24.61 -14.13 -6.70
CA PRO A 484 -23.31 -14.06 -7.36
C PRO A 484 -23.33 -14.78 -8.73
N ARG A 485 -22.22 -14.68 -9.49
CA ARG A 485 -22.03 -15.29 -10.83
C ARG A 485 -23.04 -14.84 -11.88
N GLN A 486 -23.53 -13.61 -11.76
CA GLN A 486 -24.43 -12.97 -12.72
C GLN A 486 -24.12 -11.47 -12.81
N PRO A 487 -24.53 -10.79 -13.89
CA PRO A 487 -24.36 -9.35 -14.00
C PRO A 487 -25.14 -8.61 -12.90
N LEU A 488 -24.47 -7.66 -12.23
CA LEU A 488 -25.10 -6.66 -11.40
C LEU A 488 -25.44 -5.44 -12.27
N GLU A 489 -26.69 -5.34 -12.69
CA GLU A 489 -27.20 -4.17 -13.42
C GLU A 489 -27.48 -3.01 -12.45
N ILE A 490 -26.95 -1.84 -12.77
CA ILE A 490 -27.06 -0.61 -12.00
C ILE A 490 -27.68 0.45 -12.91
N PRO A 491 -29.02 0.55 -12.95
CA PRO A 491 -29.70 1.67 -13.59
C PRO A 491 -29.40 2.97 -12.84
N ILE A 492 -28.99 4.00 -13.58
CA ILE A 492 -28.68 5.33 -13.05
C ILE A 492 -29.71 6.28 -13.63
N THR A 493 -30.32 7.11 -12.77
CA THR A 493 -31.17 8.22 -13.20
C THR A 493 -30.67 9.51 -12.55
N VAL A 494 -30.47 10.55 -13.36
CA VAL A 494 -29.98 11.85 -12.90
C VAL A 494 -31.03 12.92 -13.21
N ALA A 495 -31.75 13.35 -12.17
CA ALA A 495 -32.67 14.48 -12.27
C ALA A 495 -31.90 15.80 -12.12
N GLY A 496 -32.24 16.79 -12.95
CA GLY A 496 -31.48 18.05 -13.10
C GLY A 496 -30.51 18.06 -14.29
N ALA A 497 -30.33 16.93 -14.99
CA ALA A 497 -29.78 16.92 -16.34
C ALA A 497 -30.91 17.32 -17.31
N GLY A 498 -30.86 18.53 -17.88
CA GLY A 498 -31.93 19.02 -18.75
C GLY A 498 -32.20 18.11 -19.95
N VAL A 499 -33.42 18.10 -20.48
CA VAL A 499 -33.77 17.32 -21.68
C VAL A 499 -32.87 17.76 -22.85
N GLY A 500 -32.02 16.85 -23.33
CA GLY A 500 -31.06 17.13 -24.41
C GLY A 500 -29.72 17.75 -23.99
N GLU A 501 -29.46 17.90 -22.68
CA GLU A 501 -28.13 18.26 -22.18
C GLU A 501 -27.24 17.01 -22.04
N LYS A 502 -25.95 17.16 -22.38
CA LYS A 502 -24.97 16.09 -22.14
C LYS A 502 -24.71 15.95 -20.65
N ALA A 503 -24.75 14.72 -20.17
CA ALA A 503 -24.45 14.37 -18.80
C ALA A 503 -23.59 13.09 -18.78
N TYR A 504 -22.75 12.95 -17.76
CA TYR A 504 -21.89 11.80 -17.58
C TYR A 504 -21.97 11.27 -16.15
N ALA A 505 -21.62 10.00 -15.99
CA ALA A 505 -21.45 9.38 -14.68
C ALA A 505 -20.20 8.49 -14.62
N ILE A 506 -19.62 8.39 -13.44
CA ILE A 506 -18.66 7.34 -13.06
C ILE A 506 -19.33 6.49 -11.97
N VAL A 507 -19.24 5.17 -12.10
CA VAL A 507 -19.78 4.21 -11.14
C VAL A 507 -18.68 3.27 -10.68
N ALA A 508 -18.60 3.06 -9.37
CA ALA A 508 -17.80 2.01 -8.76
C ALA A 508 -18.68 1.07 -7.93
N ALA A 509 -18.32 -0.21 -7.87
CA ALA A 509 -18.94 -1.20 -6.99
C ALA A 509 -17.82 -1.93 -6.23
N VAL A 510 -17.69 -1.66 -4.93
CA VAL A 510 -16.56 -2.12 -4.10
C VAL A 510 -17.06 -2.85 -2.87
N ASP A 511 -16.45 -3.98 -2.55
CA ASP A 511 -16.70 -4.74 -1.32
C ASP A 511 -16.49 -3.86 -0.08
N VAL A 512 -17.50 -3.81 0.80
CA VAL A 512 -17.44 -3.09 2.08
C VAL A 512 -16.28 -3.60 2.94
N GLY A 513 -15.93 -4.89 2.86
CA GLY A 513 -14.78 -5.48 3.54
C GLY A 513 -13.45 -4.87 3.13
N ILE A 514 -13.36 -4.29 1.92
CA ILE A 514 -12.17 -3.54 1.45
C ILE A 514 -12.23 -2.09 1.94
N LEU A 515 -13.40 -1.45 1.84
CA LEU A 515 -13.58 -0.04 2.22
C LEU A 515 -13.35 0.19 3.73
N ASN A 516 -13.72 -0.78 4.56
CA ASN A 516 -13.57 -0.73 6.01
C ASN A 516 -12.10 -0.65 6.46
N LEU A 517 -11.17 -1.28 5.73
CA LEU A 517 -9.74 -1.32 6.07
C LEU A 517 -9.12 0.09 6.14
N THR A 518 -9.57 1.01 5.28
CA THR A 518 -9.08 2.40 5.26
C THR A 518 -10.13 3.42 5.67
N ARG A 519 -11.31 2.97 6.16
CA ARG A 519 -12.47 3.83 6.44
C ARG A 519 -12.81 4.76 5.27
N TYR A 520 -12.80 4.20 4.06
CA TYR A 520 -12.93 4.98 2.84
C TYR A 520 -14.28 5.70 2.74
N GLU A 521 -14.25 7.01 2.50
CA GLU A 521 -15.45 7.84 2.32
C GLU A 521 -15.81 7.97 0.83
N PRO A 522 -17.08 7.71 0.45
CA PRO A 522 -17.53 7.89 -0.93
C PRO A 522 -17.33 9.34 -1.44
N PRO A 523 -16.99 9.53 -2.73
CA PRO A 523 -16.75 10.86 -3.30
C PRO A 523 -18.02 11.72 -3.35
N LYS A 524 -17.94 12.96 -2.83
CA LYS A 524 -19.06 13.92 -2.75
C LYS A 524 -18.77 15.26 -3.46
N PRO A 525 -18.88 15.34 -4.79
CA PRO A 525 -18.53 16.54 -5.56
C PRO A 525 -19.44 17.73 -5.26
N ASP A 526 -20.72 17.53 -4.94
CA ASP A 526 -21.64 18.60 -4.57
C ASP A 526 -21.27 19.26 -3.23
N GLU A 527 -20.83 18.49 -2.23
CA GLU A 527 -20.27 19.05 -0.99
C GLU A 527 -18.94 19.79 -1.26
N TRP A 528 -18.15 19.35 -2.23
CA TRP A 528 -16.89 20.00 -2.61
C TRP A 528 -17.07 21.36 -3.33
N TYR A 529 -17.94 21.38 -4.35
CA TYR A 529 -18.13 22.57 -5.20
C TYR A 529 -19.11 23.58 -4.59
N PHE A 530 -20.10 23.11 -3.83
CA PHE A 530 -21.12 23.96 -3.20
C PHE A 530 -20.91 24.17 -1.69
N GLY A 531 -19.86 23.59 -1.11
CA GLY A 531 -19.51 23.77 0.30
C GLY A 531 -18.78 25.08 0.60
N GLN A 532 -18.63 25.38 1.90
CA GLN A 532 -17.94 26.57 2.39
C GLN A 532 -16.45 26.57 2.00
N ARG A 533 -16.04 27.63 1.30
CA ARG A 533 -14.63 27.89 0.96
C ARG A 533 -13.99 28.77 2.02
N ARG A 534 -12.65 28.73 2.15
CA ARG A 534 -11.87 29.66 2.97
C ARG A 534 -11.98 31.08 2.38
N LEU A 535 -12.10 32.10 3.22
CA LEU A 535 -12.13 33.50 2.76
C LEU A 535 -10.87 33.83 1.95
N GLY A 536 -11.05 34.23 0.69
CA GLY A 536 -9.97 34.60 -0.23
C GLY A 536 -9.70 36.11 -0.27
N LEU A 537 -10.58 36.94 0.31
CA LEU A 537 -10.36 38.36 0.47
C LEU A 537 -9.37 38.66 1.59
N GLU A 538 -8.38 39.50 1.28
CA GLU A 538 -7.48 40.05 2.29
C GLU A 538 -7.95 41.44 2.71
N ILE A 539 -8.17 41.62 4.01
CA ILE A 539 -8.55 42.90 4.60
C ILE A 539 -7.29 43.54 5.17
N ARG A 540 -6.86 44.66 4.58
CA ARG A 540 -5.73 45.45 5.05
C ARG A 540 -6.20 46.84 5.46
N ASP A 541 -5.89 47.22 6.68
CA ASP A 541 -6.13 48.57 7.19
C ASP A 541 -4.91 49.07 7.99
N LEU A 542 -4.88 50.37 8.27
CA LEU A 542 -3.80 51.03 9.02
C LEU A 542 -4.16 51.26 10.49
N TYR A 543 -5.34 50.82 10.95
CA TYR A 543 -5.79 51.04 12.33
C TYR A 543 -4.86 50.32 13.32
N GLY A 544 -4.33 49.15 12.95
CA GLY A 544 -3.34 48.42 13.73
C GLY A 544 -1.94 49.07 13.80
N ARG A 545 -1.57 49.98 12.87
CA ARG A 545 -0.28 50.72 12.90
C ARG A 545 -0.30 51.97 13.76
N LEU A 546 -1.46 52.33 14.30
CA LEU A 546 -1.55 53.28 15.41
C LEU A 546 -1.08 52.64 16.73
N ILE A 547 -0.64 51.37 16.69
CA ILE A 547 -0.03 50.58 17.75
C ILE A 547 1.34 50.06 17.23
N ASP A 548 2.39 50.20 18.03
CA ASP A 548 3.78 49.85 17.68
C ASP A 548 4.03 48.33 17.70
N GLY A 549 4.89 47.82 16.81
CA GLY A 549 5.03 46.39 16.50
C GLY A 549 6.45 45.85 16.59
N SER A 550 6.59 44.61 17.07
CA SER A 550 7.78 43.78 16.83
C SER A 550 7.39 42.33 16.48
N LEU A 551 8.20 41.72 15.61
CA LEU A 551 7.90 40.53 14.80
C LEU A 551 7.83 39.23 15.64
N GLY A 552 6.83 38.41 15.33
CA GLY A 552 6.54 37.14 16.01
C GLY A 552 7.54 36.01 15.73
N ALA A 553 7.51 35.01 16.61
CA ALA A 553 8.36 33.82 16.59
C ALA A 553 7.87 32.76 15.59
N THR A 554 8.80 31.93 15.11
CA THR A 554 8.58 30.77 14.24
C THR A 554 7.84 29.63 14.95
N GLY A 555 7.03 28.89 14.19
CA GLY A 555 6.16 27.81 14.68
C GLY A 555 6.89 26.63 15.31
N ARG A 556 6.23 26.00 16.29
CA ARG A 556 6.63 24.72 16.89
C ARG A 556 6.44 23.58 15.89
N LEU A 557 7.48 22.78 15.68
CA LEU A 557 7.37 21.46 15.03
C LEU A 557 6.48 20.56 15.88
N ARG A 558 5.37 20.09 15.30
CA ARG A 558 4.64 18.92 15.78
C ARG A 558 5.26 17.70 15.12
N THR A 559 5.90 16.85 15.91
CA THR A 559 6.35 15.52 15.49
C THR A 559 5.14 14.60 15.38
N GLY A 560 4.69 14.35 14.16
CA GLY A 560 3.95 13.16 13.77
C GLY A 560 4.79 12.49 12.69
N GLY A 561 5.60 11.52 13.09
CA GLY A 561 6.30 10.65 12.17
C GLY A 561 5.59 9.31 12.20
N ASP A 562 4.87 8.96 11.14
CA ASP A 562 4.60 7.55 10.86
C ASP A 562 5.97 6.89 10.65
N GLY A 563 6.29 5.95 11.54
CA GLY A 563 7.48 5.12 11.43
C GLY A 563 7.42 4.37 10.11
N GLY A 564 8.25 4.79 9.15
CA GLY A 564 8.50 4.05 7.93
C GLY A 564 9.22 2.76 8.25
N GLY A 565 8.48 1.74 8.67
CA GLY A 565 8.95 0.35 8.65
C GLY A 565 9.24 -0.05 7.20
N ALA A 566 10.31 -0.83 6.99
CA ALA A 566 10.58 -1.43 5.69
C ALA A 566 9.36 -2.26 5.25
N ALA A 567 8.83 -1.97 4.06
CA ALA A 567 7.74 -2.71 3.47
C ALA A 567 8.14 -4.18 3.25
N LEU A 568 7.67 -5.07 4.13
CA LEU A 568 7.81 -6.51 3.97
C LEU A 568 6.96 -6.98 2.80
N GLN A 569 7.54 -7.74 1.86
CA GLN A 569 6.84 -8.15 0.65
C GLN A 569 6.19 -9.53 0.85
N GLY A 570 4.86 -9.59 0.81
CA GLY A 570 4.12 -10.86 0.81
C GLY A 570 3.84 -11.37 -0.61
N SER A 571 3.34 -12.59 -0.73
CA SER A 571 2.54 -12.95 -1.91
C SER A 571 1.14 -12.35 -1.74
N PRO A 572 0.70 -11.43 -2.61
CA PRO A 572 -0.65 -10.90 -2.51
C PRO A 572 -1.65 -12.06 -2.68
N PRO A 573 -2.74 -12.07 -1.90
CA PRO A 573 -3.79 -13.07 -2.08
C PRO A 573 -4.33 -13.02 -3.52
N THR A 574 -4.56 -14.19 -4.12
CA THR A 574 -4.96 -14.33 -5.53
C THR A 574 -6.48 -14.34 -5.74
N GLU A 575 -7.26 -14.27 -4.65
CA GLU A 575 -8.71 -14.18 -4.70
C GLU A 575 -9.13 -12.90 -5.46
N LYS A 576 -10.04 -13.06 -6.43
CA LYS A 576 -10.62 -11.92 -7.16
C LYS A 576 -11.38 -11.05 -6.17
N LEU A 577 -10.97 -9.79 -6.07
CA LEU A 577 -11.66 -8.79 -5.27
C LEU A 577 -12.88 -8.24 -6.02
N VAL A 578 -13.97 -7.98 -5.29
CA VAL A 578 -15.09 -7.20 -5.82
C VAL A 578 -14.73 -5.73 -5.68
N ALA A 579 -14.09 -5.19 -6.71
CA ALA A 579 -13.76 -3.77 -6.85
C ALA A 579 -13.83 -3.43 -8.33
N PHE A 580 -14.97 -2.90 -8.77
CA PHE A 580 -15.25 -2.59 -10.16
C PHE A 580 -15.40 -1.09 -10.37
N PHE A 581 -15.00 -0.62 -11.54
CA PHE A 581 -15.06 0.78 -11.94
C PHE A 581 -15.53 0.89 -13.40
N ALA A 582 -16.42 1.84 -13.69
CA ALA A 582 -16.86 2.19 -15.02
C ALA A 582 -17.06 3.70 -15.17
N GLY A 583 -16.43 4.29 -16.18
CA GLY A 583 -16.73 5.64 -16.64
C GLY A 583 -15.51 6.42 -17.13
N PRO A 584 -15.70 7.64 -17.65
CA PRO A 584 -16.99 8.35 -17.77
C PRO A 584 -17.97 7.69 -18.74
N VAL A 585 -19.22 7.48 -18.32
CA VAL A 585 -20.32 6.95 -19.14
C VAL A 585 -21.25 8.11 -19.51
N GLU A 586 -21.53 8.32 -20.81
CA GLU A 586 -22.50 9.33 -21.27
C GLU A 586 -23.94 8.85 -21.00
N LEU A 587 -24.77 9.72 -20.43
CA LEU A 587 -26.19 9.44 -20.18
C LEU A 587 -27.04 9.73 -21.42
N ASP A 588 -28.20 9.07 -21.52
CA ASP A 588 -29.16 9.32 -22.60
C ASP A 588 -29.87 10.69 -22.46
N ALA A 589 -30.69 11.04 -23.44
CA ALA A 589 -31.42 12.32 -23.47
C ALA A 589 -32.43 12.52 -22.32
N ASN A 590 -32.73 11.47 -21.54
CA ASN A 590 -33.58 11.52 -20.35
C ASN A 590 -32.75 11.45 -19.04
N GLY A 591 -31.42 11.57 -19.12
CA GLY A 591 -30.54 11.51 -17.97
C GLY A 591 -30.38 10.10 -17.38
N LYS A 592 -30.47 9.05 -18.22
CA LYS A 592 -30.38 7.65 -17.79
C LYS A 592 -29.21 6.90 -18.42
N ALA A 593 -28.67 5.94 -17.69
CA ALA A 593 -27.74 4.93 -18.20
C ALA A 593 -27.89 3.63 -17.40
N THR A 594 -27.33 2.54 -17.90
CA THR A 594 -27.21 1.27 -17.14
C THR A 594 -25.77 0.79 -17.23
N VAL A 595 -25.16 0.58 -16.07
CA VAL A 595 -23.82 -0.01 -15.93
C VAL A 595 -24.00 -1.44 -15.45
N SER A 596 -23.22 -2.38 -16.00
CA SER A 596 -23.27 -3.79 -15.62
C SER A 596 -21.87 -4.27 -15.23
N PHE A 597 -21.77 -4.94 -14.08
CA PHE A 597 -20.54 -5.60 -13.63
C PHE A 597 -20.77 -7.11 -13.49
N ASP A 598 -19.89 -7.92 -14.08
CA ASP A 598 -19.93 -9.37 -13.92
C ASP A 598 -19.39 -9.77 -12.54
N ILE A 599 -20.30 -10.08 -11.62
CA ILE A 599 -19.92 -10.42 -10.25
C ILE A 599 -19.42 -11.87 -10.21
N PRO A 600 -18.19 -12.14 -9.72
CA PRO A 600 -17.68 -13.50 -9.58
C PRO A 600 -18.41 -14.24 -8.45
N GLN A 601 -17.89 -15.39 -8.01
CA GLN A 601 -18.34 -15.95 -6.74
C GLN A 601 -17.95 -15.01 -5.60
N PHE A 602 -18.96 -14.49 -4.89
CA PHE A 602 -18.80 -13.54 -3.81
C PHE A 602 -19.98 -13.66 -2.84
N ASN A 603 -19.68 -13.64 -1.54
CA ASN A 603 -20.67 -13.58 -0.47
C ASN A 603 -20.30 -12.41 0.44
N GLY A 604 -20.97 -11.28 0.25
CA GLY A 604 -20.68 -10.04 0.98
C GLY A 604 -21.59 -8.89 0.55
N THR A 605 -21.21 -7.67 0.89
CA THR A 605 -21.94 -6.45 0.49
C THR A 605 -21.07 -5.60 -0.41
N ALA A 606 -21.59 -5.26 -1.59
CA ALA A 606 -20.96 -4.31 -2.50
C ALA A 606 -21.56 -2.92 -2.29
N ARG A 607 -20.71 -1.94 -1.98
CA ARG A 607 -21.07 -0.53 -1.97
C ARG A 607 -20.92 0.06 -3.36
N ILE A 608 -22.04 0.52 -3.90
CA ILE A 608 -22.15 1.14 -5.22
C ILE A 608 -22.08 2.65 -5.01
N MET A 609 -21.10 3.29 -5.65
CA MET A 609 -20.86 4.72 -5.57
C MET A 609 -20.96 5.31 -6.97
N ALA A 610 -21.73 6.37 -7.14
CA ALA A 610 -21.84 7.06 -8.41
C ALA A 610 -21.60 8.56 -8.24
N VAL A 611 -20.80 9.11 -9.15
CA VAL A 611 -20.59 10.55 -9.32
C VAL A 611 -21.12 10.92 -10.70
N ALA A 612 -22.08 11.84 -10.76
CA ALA A 612 -22.67 12.31 -12.01
C ALA A 612 -22.49 13.82 -12.18
N TRP A 613 -22.39 14.27 -13.42
CA TRP A 613 -22.22 15.67 -13.73
C TRP A 613 -22.77 16.07 -15.11
N THR A 614 -23.15 17.34 -15.22
CA THR A 614 -23.44 18.05 -16.47
C THR A 614 -22.42 19.17 -16.65
N LYS A 615 -22.68 20.11 -17.56
CA LYS A 615 -21.86 21.31 -17.72
C LYS A 615 -21.89 22.21 -16.47
N THR A 616 -23.00 22.24 -15.74
CA THR A 616 -23.24 23.22 -14.65
C THR A 616 -23.55 22.58 -13.30
N GLY A 617 -23.93 21.30 -13.30
CA GLY A 617 -24.34 20.57 -12.11
C GLY A 617 -23.46 19.34 -11.82
N VAL A 618 -23.46 18.95 -10.55
CA VAL A 618 -22.79 17.77 -10.01
C VAL A 618 -23.68 17.09 -8.97
N GLY A 619 -23.51 15.80 -8.78
CA GLY A 619 -24.17 15.07 -7.70
C GLY A 619 -23.53 13.71 -7.48
N HIS A 620 -23.89 13.08 -6.36
CA HIS A 620 -23.50 11.70 -6.05
C HIS A 620 -24.67 10.88 -5.54
N ALA A 621 -24.51 9.56 -5.57
CA ALA A 621 -25.37 8.62 -4.88
C ALA A 621 -24.54 7.44 -4.37
N VAL A 622 -25.01 6.87 -3.27
CA VAL A 622 -24.45 5.66 -2.67
C VAL A 622 -25.58 4.68 -2.40
N SER A 623 -25.38 3.41 -2.70
CA SER A 623 -26.31 2.32 -2.40
C SER A 623 -25.52 1.06 -2.08
N ASP A 624 -26.01 0.25 -1.15
CA ASP A 624 -25.42 -1.05 -0.85
C ASP A 624 -26.26 -2.17 -1.49
N ALA A 625 -25.61 -3.21 -1.98
CA ALA A 625 -26.24 -4.41 -2.52
C ALA A 625 -25.63 -5.67 -1.87
N ILE A 626 -26.48 -6.47 -1.21
CA ILE A 626 -26.06 -7.74 -0.62
C ILE A 626 -25.98 -8.79 -1.73
N ILE A 627 -24.82 -9.40 -1.88
CA ILE A 627 -24.56 -10.44 -2.88
C ILE A 627 -24.30 -11.73 -2.12
N ARG A 628 -25.22 -12.70 -2.23
CA ARG A 628 -25.06 -14.00 -1.58
C ARG A 628 -25.86 -15.10 -2.24
N ASP A 629 -25.36 -16.32 -2.14
CA ASP A 629 -26.15 -17.52 -2.45
C ASP A 629 -27.23 -17.77 -1.37
N PRO A 630 -28.39 -18.40 -1.69
CA PRO A 630 -29.43 -18.71 -0.70
C PRO A 630 -28.96 -19.67 0.40
N VAL A 631 -27.97 -20.50 0.07
CA VAL A 631 -27.20 -21.31 1.01
C VAL A 631 -25.74 -20.93 0.82
N VAL A 632 -25.13 -20.36 1.86
CA VAL A 632 -23.74 -19.90 1.82
C VAL A 632 -22.84 -21.05 2.28
N VAL A 633 -21.87 -21.40 1.44
CA VAL A 633 -20.82 -22.36 1.78
C VAL A 633 -19.54 -21.59 2.08
N THR A 634 -19.07 -21.71 3.31
CA THR A 634 -17.75 -21.20 3.71
C THR A 634 -16.81 -22.39 3.83
N ALA A 635 -15.71 -22.35 3.08
CA ALA A 635 -14.72 -23.40 3.09
C ALA A 635 -13.41 -22.92 3.70
N SER A 636 -12.86 -23.72 4.61
CA SER A 636 -11.55 -23.55 5.21
C SER A 636 -10.67 -24.71 4.76
N ALA A 637 -9.61 -24.39 4.03
CA ALA A 637 -8.72 -25.34 3.37
C ALA A 637 -7.28 -24.83 3.46
N PRO A 638 -6.26 -25.72 3.36
CA PRO A 638 -4.87 -25.27 3.31
C PRO A 638 -4.61 -24.46 2.03
N LYS A 639 -3.71 -23.48 2.10
CA LYS A 639 -3.37 -22.62 0.93
C LYS A 639 -2.69 -23.37 -0.22
N PHE A 640 -2.05 -24.49 0.08
CA PHE A 640 -1.40 -25.38 -0.88
C PHE A 640 -1.23 -26.76 -0.24
N LEU A 641 -0.87 -27.76 -1.04
CA LEU A 641 -0.44 -29.08 -0.57
C LEU A 641 0.82 -29.53 -1.30
N ALA A 642 1.57 -30.45 -0.71
CA ALA A 642 2.54 -31.27 -1.42
C ALA A 642 1.95 -32.64 -1.81
N PRO A 643 2.45 -33.28 -2.88
CA PRO A 643 2.16 -34.68 -3.15
C PRO A 643 2.45 -35.55 -1.91
N GLY A 644 1.45 -36.29 -1.42
CA GLY A 644 1.54 -37.11 -0.22
C GLY A 644 1.19 -36.41 1.10
N ASP A 645 0.80 -35.14 1.07
CA ASP A 645 0.21 -34.44 2.23
C ASP A 645 -1.25 -34.87 2.43
N ILE A 646 -1.64 -35.03 3.69
CA ILE A 646 -3.01 -35.33 4.11
C ILE A 646 -3.49 -34.16 4.97
N SER A 647 -4.66 -33.61 4.66
CA SER A 647 -5.22 -32.42 5.28
C SER A 647 -6.73 -32.56 5.46
N GLN A 648 -7.36 -31.55 6.04
CA GLN A 648 -8.79 -31.48 6.26
C GLN A 648 -9.40 -30.24 5.59
N LEU A 649 -10.48 -30.44 4.84
CA LEU A 649 -11.34 -29.39 4.31
C LEU A 649 -12.54 -29.23 5.24
N ARG A 650 -12.67 -28.10 5.92
CA ARG A 650 -13.86 -27.78 6.72
C ARG A 650 -14.84 -26.98 5.89
N LEU A 651 -16.09 -27.44 5.83
CA LEU A 651 -17.21 -26.78 5.16
C LEU A 651 -18.24 -26.36 6.21
N ASP A 652 -18.46 -25.05 6.32
CA ASP A 652 -19.55 -24.48 7.11
C ASP A 652 -20.65 -24.01 6.14
N ILE A 653 -21.84 -24.61 6.25
CA ILE A 653 -22.95 -24.45 5.31
C ILE A 653 -24.10 -23.78 6.06
N ALA A 654 -24.44 -22.55 5.67
CA ALA A 654 -25.49 -21.75 6.29
C ALA A 654 -26.65 -21.55 5.32
N ASN A 655 -27.85 -21.98 5.70
CA ASN A 655 -29.06 -21.73 4.91
C ASN A 655 -29.62 -20.35 5.25
N THR A 656 -29.22 -19.31 4.51
CA THR A 656 -29.62 -17.93 4.81
C THR A 656 -31.00 -17.59 4.27
N ASP A 657 -31.34 -18.03 3.06
CA ASP A 657 -32.59 -17.69 2.36
C ASP A 657 -33.26 -18.85 1.65
N GLY A 658 -32.63 -20.01 1.63
CA GLY A 658 -33.24 -21.22 1.12
C GLY A 658 -34.40 -21.68 2.00
N ASP A 659 -35.27 -22.50 1.41
CA ASP A 659 -36.34 -23.16 2.15
C ASP A 659 -35.75 -24.17 3.14
N ALA A 660 -36.47 -24.42 4.23
CA ALA A 660 -36.09 -25.50 5.14
C ALA A 660 -36.27 -26.85 4.43
N GLY A 661 -35.29 -27.75 4.54
CA GLY A 661 -35.37 -29.08 3.94
C GLY A 661 -34.03 -29.81 3.83
N ASP A 662 -34.05 -30.89 3.07
CA ASP A 662 -32.88 -31.74 2.84
C ASP A 662 -32.05 -31.22 1.66
N TYR A 663 -30.79 -30.90 1.93
CA TYR A 663 -29.80 -30.47 0.95
C TYR A 663 -28.76 -31.56 0.73
N ARG A 664 -28.54 -31.94 -0.52
CA ARG A 664 -27.46 -32.83 -0.93
C ARG A 664 -26.19 -32.03 -1.16
N LEU A 665 -25.15 -32.34 -0.38
CA LEU A 665 -23.78 -31.87 -0.57
C LEU A 665 -23.02 -32.93 -1.38
N ASP A 666 -22.41 -32.54 -2.49
CA ASP A 666 -21.51 -33.36 -3.29
C ASP A 666 -20.14 -32.65 -3.42
N VAL A 667 -19.04 -33.28 -3.03
CA VAL A 667 -17.68 -32.71 -3.08
C VAL A 667 -16.80 -33.53 -4.03
N THR A 668 -16.31 -32.93 -5.09
CA THR A 668 -15.47 -33.62 -6.08
C THR A 668 -14.13 -32.91 -6.26
N SER A 669 -13.10 -33.62 -6.72
CA SER A 669 -11.79 -33.05 -7.01
C SER A 669 -11.27 -33.48 -8.39
N ASN A 670 -10.27 -32.75 -8.89
CA ASN A 670 -9.51 -33.15 -10.07
C ASN A 670 -8.33 -34.08 -9.69
N THR A 671 -7.56 -34.55 -10.67
CA THR A 671 -6.48 -35.53 -10.47
C THR A 671 -5.31 -35.06 -9.61
N ALA A 672 -5.20 -33.76 -9.30
CA ALA A 672 -4.15 -33.25 -8.43
C ALA A 672 -4.45 -33.51 -6.95
N LEU A 673 -5.71 -33.75 -6.58
CA LEU A 673 -6.17 -33.91 -5.22
C LEU A 673 -7.15 -35.10 -5.10
N THR A 674 -7.12 -35.81 -3.99
CA THR A 674 -8.15 -36.81 -3.65
C THR A 674 -8.95 -36.33 -2.46
N VAL A 675 -10.28 -36.46 -2.56
CA VAL A 675 -11.22 -36.28 -1.45
C VAL A 675 -11.79 -37.66 -1.10
N ASP A 676 -11.80 -38.05 0.18
CA ASP A 676 -12.23 -39.40 0.58
C ASP A 676 -13.71 -39.64 0.24
N GLN A 677 -13.97 -40.62 -0.64
CA GLN A 677 -15.27 -40.90 -1.24
C GLN A 677 -16.36 -41.31 -0.24
N GLY A 678 -16.01 -41.75 0.97
CA GLY A 678 -16.97 -42.08 2.02
C GLY A 678 -17.80 -40.90 2.54
N GLU A 679 -17.28 -39.67 2.40
CA GLU A 679 -17.90 -38.43 2.90
C GLU A 679 -18.26 -37.43 1.79
N VAL A 680 -18.06 -37.82 0.53
CA VAL A 680 -18.21 -36.99 -0.68
C VAL A 680 -19.68 -36.66 -1.01
N SER A 681 -20.65 -37.43 -0.53
CA SER A 681 -22.07 -37.19 -0.82
C SER A 681 -22.94 -37.39 0.42
N GLN A 682 -23.40 -36.29 1.03
CA GLN A 682 -24.21 -36.31 2.24
C GLN A 682 -25.51 -35.53 2.08
N THR A 683 -26.53 -35.91 2.84
CA THR A 683 -27.78 -35.14 2.95
C THR A 683 -27.79 -34.41 4.29
N LEU A 684 -27.89 -33.09 4.22
CA LEU A 684 -27.90 -32.17 5.34
C LEU A 684 -29.32 -31.62 5.51
N ALA A 685 -29.92 -31.83 6.68
CA ALA A 685 -31.17 -31.18 7.02
C ALA A 685 -30.89 -29.74 7.48
N LEU A 686 -31.19 -28.76 6.63
CA LEU A 686 -30.96 -27.35 6.93
C LEU A 686 -32.29 -26.63 7.18
N GLN A 687 -32.47 -26.09 8.38
CA GLN A 687 -33.57 -25.16 8.67
C GLN A 687 -33.28 -23.78 8.06
N LYS A 688 -34.31 -22.96 7.87
CA LYS A 688 -34.11 -21.56 7.47
C LYS A 688 -33.37 -20.81 8.58
N GLY A 689 -32.26 -20.18 8.24
CA GLY A 689 -31.32 -19.58 9.20
C GLY A 689 -30.36 -20.58 9.89
N GLY A 690 -30.54 -21.89 9.66
CA GLY A 690 -29.74 -22.94 10.28
C GLY A 690 -28.36 -23.11 9.64
N LYS A 691 -27.43 -23.69 10.39
CA LYS A 691 -26.04 -23.97 9.99
C LYS A 691 -25.71 -25.45 10.18
N SER A 692 -24.80 -25.97 9.36
CA SER A 692 -24.20 -27.29 9.51
C SER A 692 -22.71 -27.22 9.15
N SER A 693 -21.89 -27.97 9.85
CA SER A 693 -20.44 -28.07 9.57
C SER A 693 -20.05 -29.51 9.26
N LEU A 694 -19.17 -29.70 8.29
CA LEU A 694 -18.58 -30.99 7.90
C LEU A 694 -17.07 -30.81 7.73
N THR A 695 -16.30 -31.82 8.12
CA THR A 695 -14.88 -31.91 7.79
C THR A 695 -14.69 -33.05 6.82
N VAL A 696 -13.97 -32.81 5.72
CA VAL A 696 -13.72 -33.80 4.67
C VAL A 696 -12.20 -34.00 4.51
N PRO A 697 -11.69 -35.23 4.58
CA PRO A 697 -10.28 -35.50 4.35
C PRO A 697 -9.85 -35.16 2.90
N LEU A 698 -8.68 -34.55 2.77
CA LEU A 698 -8.07 -34.13 1.51
C LEU A 698 -6.65 -34.70 1.41
N THR A 699 -6.23 -35.17 0.24
CA THR A 699 -4.86 -35.63 -0.01
C THR A 699 -4.29 -34.98 -1.28
N GLY A 700 -3.04 -34.52 -1.23
CA GLY A 700 -2.29 -34.04 -2.39
C GLY A 700 -1.74 -35.22 -3.20
N GLU A 701 -1.99 -35.26 -4.51
CA GLU A 701 -1.61 -36.39 -5.37
C GLU A 701 -0.51 -36.02 -6.37
N GLN A 702 -0.80 -35.05 -7.25
CA GLN A 702 0.07 -34.71 -8.38
C GLN A 702 0.35 -33.20 -8.40
N PRO A 703 1.58 -32.78 -8.73
CA PRO A 703 1.87 -31.37 -8.95
C PRO A 703 0.93 -30.74 -9.97
N GLY A 704 0.37 -29.57 -9.64
CA GLY A 704 -0.53 -28.84 -10.53
C GLY A 704 -1.55 -27.99 -9.79
N ASN A 705 -2.50 -27.45 -10.55
CA ASN A 705 -3.60 -26.67 -10.01
C ASN A 705 -4.69 -27.63 -9.51
N GLY A 706 -4.70 -27.91 -8.21
CA GLY A 706 -5.77 -28.68 -7.59
C GLY A 706 -7.06 -27.87 -7.53
N ALA A 707 -8.17 -28.54 -7.84
CA ALA A 707 -9.49 -27.95 -7.81
C ALA A 707 -10.44 -28.88 -7.05
N ILE A 708 -11.21 -28.31 -6.10
CA ILE A 708 -12.29 -28.97 -5.39
C ILE A 708 -13.59 -28.28 -5.77
N THR A 709 -14.51 -29.02 -6.37
CA THR A 709 -15.86 -28.55 -6.68
C THR A 709 -16.83 -29.03 -5.60
N ILE A 710 -17.40 -28.08 -4.88
CA ILE A 710 -18.43 -28.28 -3.87
C ILE A 710 -19.77 -27.93 -4.50
N LYS A 711 -20.70 -28.88 -4.50
CA LYS A 711 -22.05 -28.70 -5.01
C LYS A 711 -23.06 -28.91 -3.89
N VAL A 712 -23.96 -27.95 -3.71
CA VAL A 712 -25.08 -28.06 -2.77
C VAL A 712 -26.38 -27.98 -3.56
N SER A 713 -27.23 -28.98 -3.45
CA SER A 713 -28.49 -29.04 -4.20
C SER A 713 -29.66 -29.52 -3.35
N ASN A 714 -30.91 -29.22 -3.75
CA ASN A 714 -32.10 -29.76 -3.10
C ASN A 714 -33.19 -30.14 -4.11
N ALA A 715 -34.21 -30.88 -3.66
CA ALA A 715 -35.33 -31.30 -4.51
C ALA A 715 -36.22 -30.14 -4.97
N ALA A 716 -36.17 -28.98 -4.29
CA ALA A 716 -36.89 -27.77 -4.65
C ALA A 716 -36.23 -26.97 -5.80
N GLY A 717 -35.05 -27.41 -6.28
CA GLY A 717 -34.37 -26.85 -7.45
C GLY A 717 -33.20 -25.91 -7.14
N VAL A 718 -32.83 -25.72 -5.86
CA VAL A 718 -31.56 -25.05 -5.50
C VAL A 718 -30.42 -25.94 -5.97
N SER A 719 -29.46 -25.35 -6.70
CA SER A 719 -28.21 -26.00 -7.09
C SER A 719 -27.11 -24.95 -7.13
N LEU A 720 -26.17 -25.05 -6.22
CA LEU A 720 -25.06 -24.13 -6.03
C LEU A 720 -23.76 -24.88 -6.26
N GLU A 721 -22.81 -24.21 -6.90
CA GLU A 721 -21.49 -24.78 -7.19
C GLU A 721 -20.41 -23.76 -6.83
N GLN A 722 -19.42 -24.22 -6.05
CA GLN A 722 -18.25 -23.46 -5.66
C GLN A 722 -17.00 -24.27 -5.96
N VAL A 723 -16.03 -23.65 -6.62
CA VAL A 723 -14.73 -24.25 -6.91
C VAL A 723 -13.68 -23.61 -6.01
N LEU A 724 -12.95 -24.42 -5.26
CA LEU A 724 -11.77 -24.03 -4.49
C LEU A 724 -10.53 -24.45 -5.24
N ASN A 725 -9.57 -23.54 -5.38
CA ASN A 725 -8.27 -23.85 -5.98
C ASN A 725 -7.24 -24.05 -4.87
N ILE A 726 -6.66 -25.24 -4.80
CA ILE A 726 -5.60 -25.59 -3.85
C ILE A 726 -4.42 -26.09 -4.69
N PRO A 727 -3.40 -25.26 -4.94
CA PRO A 727 -2.24 -25.69 -5.71
C PRO A 727 -1.51 -26.83 -5.00
N VAL A 728 -1.13 -27.84 -5.77
CA VAL A 728 -0.28 -28.93 -5.32
C VAL A 728 1.11 -28.71 -5.90
N ARG A 729 2.11 -28.56 -5.04
CA ARG A 729 3.49 -28.32 -5.45
C ARG A 729 4.45 -29.30 -4.78
N PRO A 730 5.53 -29.72 -5.42
CA PRO A 730 6.52 -30.57 -4.76
C PRO A 730 7.13 -29.93 -3.50
N ALA A 731 7.40 -30.77 -2.49
CA ALA A 731 8.08 -30.40 -1.26
C ALA A 731 9.59 -30.14 -1.44
N VAL A 732 10.09 -30.15 -2.68
CA VAL A 732 11.49 -29.88 -3.02
C VAL A 732 11.57 -28.88 -4.17
N LEU A 733 12.60 -28.03 -4.16
CA LEU A 733 12.82 -27.06 -5.22
C LEU A 733 13.22 -27.76 -6.54
N PRO A 734 12.77 -27.24 -7.71
CA PRO A 734 13.25 -27.72 -9.00
C PRO A 734 14.75 -27.57 -9.16
N VAL A 735 15.40 -28.53 -9.81
CA VAL A 735 16.81 -28.47 -10.21
C VAL A 735 16.92 -28.53 -11.73
N THR A 736 17.97 -27.92 -12.27
CA THR A 736 18.28 -27.99 -13.70
C THR A 736 19.19 -29.17 -13.98
N THR A 737 18.74 -30.12 -14.80
CA THR A 737 19.55 -31.27 -15.24
C THR A 737 19.75 -31.21 -16.75
N ARG A 738 21.01 -31.16 -17.18
CA ARG A 738 21.41 -31.11 -18.60
C ARG A 738 22.09 -32.42 -19.01
N ARG A 739 21.64 -33.02 -20.11
CA ARG A 739 22.16 -34.27 -20.66
C ARG A 739 22.56 -34.10 -22.12
N GLU A 740 23.81 -34.37 -22.44
CA GLU A 740 24.30 -34.40 -23.82
C GLU A 740 24.33 -35.84 -24.34
N ILE A 741 23.60 -36.09 -25.43
CA ILE A 741 23.45 -37.43 -26.01
C ILE A 741 23.84 -37.35 -27.49
N LYS A 742 24.93 -38.03 -27.86
CA LYS A 742 25.36 -38.12 -29.27
C LYS A 742 24.47 -39.09 -30.03
N ILE A 743 23.94 -38.65 -31.17
CA ILE A 743 23.15 -39.45 -32.10
C ILE A 743 23.98 -39.70 -33.36
N ALA A 744 24.46 -40.93 -33.50
CA ALA A 744 25.21 -41.35 -34.69
C ALA A 744 24.33 -41.29 -35.96
N PRO A 745 24.93 -41.16 -37.16
CA PRO A 745 24.19 -41.24 -38.42
C PRO A 745 23.29 -42.49 -38.48
N ASN A 746 22.06 -42.33 -38.97
CA ASN A 746 21.04 -43.38 -39.07
C ASN A 746 20.62 -44.03 -37.73
N SER A 747 20.97 -43.43 -36.60
CA SER A 747 20.50 -43.84 -35.27
C SER A 747 19.39 -42.91 -34.76
N SER A 748 18.64 -43.34 -33.75
CA SER A 748 17.57 -42.55 -33.14
C SER A 748 17.65 -42.48 -31.63
N LEU A 749 17.23 -41.35 -31.06
CA LEU A 749 16.99 -41.13 -29.64
C LEU A 749 15.48 -41.00 -29.39
N THR A 750 14.98 -41.68 -28.37
CA THR A 750 13.62 -41.46 -27.85
C THR A 750 13.71 -40.81 -26.48
N ILE A 751 13.10 -39.63 -26.36
CA ILE A 751 12.98 -38.87 -25.12
C ILE A 751 11.59 -39.15 -24.57
N ASN A 752 11.51 -39.80 -23.42
CA ASN A 752 10.29 -40.22 -22.75
C ASN A 752 10.46 -40.17 -21.22
N GLY A 753 9.43 -40.60 -20.47
CA GLY A 753 9.48 -40.67 -19.01
C GLY A 753 10.62 -41.52 -18.46
N ASP A 754 10.97 -42.64 -19.13
CA ASP A 754 12.04 -43.52 -18.67
C ASP A 754 13.43 -42.85 -18.74
N LEU A 755 13.68 -42.06 -19.79
CA LEU A 755 14.93 -41.30 -19.92
C LEU A 755 15.10 -40.30 -18.77
N LEU A 756 14.00 -39.76 -18.24
CA LEU A 756 13.99 -38.69 -17.23
C LEU A 756 13.36 -39.15 -15.90
N ALA A 757 13.46 -40.44 -15.56
CA ALA A 757 12.80 -41.05 -14.41
C ALA A 757 13.32 -40.55 -13.04
N ASP A 758 14.46 -39.86 -13.01
CA ASP A 758 15.02 -39.18 -11.84
C ASP A 758 14.34 -37.83 -11.54
N SER A 759 13.42 -37.38 -12.40
CA SER A 759 12.71 -36.10 -12.31
C SER A 759 11.19 -36.29 -12.16
N MET A 760 10.55 -35.47 -11.35
CA MET A 760 9.08 -35.34 -11.33
C MET A 760 8.65 -34.53 -12.55
N LEU A 761 8.15 -35.22 -13.59
CA LEU A 761 7.89 -34.57 -14.87
C LEU A 761 6.60 -33.74 -14.91
N LEU A 762 5.57 -34.10 -14.15
CA LEU A 762 4.32 -33.34 -14.14
C LEU A 762 4.55 -31.92 -13.61
N GLY A 763 4.13 -30.91 -14.39
CA GLY A 763 4.38 -29.49 -14.10
C GLY A 763 5.82 -29.03 -14.32
N SER A 764 6.72 -29.90 -14.80
CA SER A 764 8.11 -29.55 -15.11
C SER A 764 8.28 -28.99 -16.53
N SER A 765 9.48 -28.51 -16.85
CA SER A 765 9.80 -27.99 -18.19
C SER A 765 10.98 -28.73 -18.81
N VAL A 766 10.86 -29.05 -20.10
CA VAL A 766 11.87 -29.78 -20.88
C VAL A 766 12.22 -28.99 -22.14
N ALA A 767 13.52 -28.82 -22.38
CA ALA A 767 14.06 -28.26 -23.60
C ALA A 767 14.94 -29.30 -24.30
N VAL A 768 14.77 -29.39 -25.62
CA VAL A 768 15.56 -30.27 -26.48
C VAL A 768 16.17 -29.42 -27.58
N ASN A 769 17.48 -29.53 -27.75
CA ASN A 769 18.22 -28.91 -28.84
C ASN A 769 19.11 -29.93 -29.54
N VAL A 770 19.02 -30.04 -30.86
CA VAL A 770 19.81 -30.99 -31.66
C VAL A 770 20.64 -30.21 -32.68
N THR A 771 21.96 -30.33 -32.54
CA THR A 771 22.95 -29.53 -33.28
C THR A 771 24.26 -30.32 -33.45
N ARG A 772 25.14 -29.90 -34.36
CA ARG A 772 26.52 -30.44 -34.44
C ARG A 772 27.41 -29.95 -33.31
N SER A 773 27.18 -28.73 -32.84
CA SER A 773 27.94 -28.10 -31.77
C SER A 773 27.00 -27.80 -30.60
N PRO A 774 27.10 -28.48 -29.45
CA PRO A 774 26.23 -28.22 -28.31
C PRO A 774 26.46 -26.83 -27.68
N ALA A 775 27.40 -26.03 -28.22
CA ALA A 775 27.59 -24.64 -27.85
C ALA A 775 26.35 -23.82 -28.25
N PHE A 776 25.75 -23.11 -27.28
CA PHE A 776 24.57 -22.25 -27.44
C PHE A 776 23.23 -22.99 -27.59
N ASP A 777 22.81 -23.72 -26.55
CA ASP A 777 21.47 -24.32 -26.43
C ASP A 777 20.39 -23.24 -26.19
N ILE A 778 19.93 -22.60 -27.27
CA ILE A 778 18.92 -21.53 -27.25
C ILE A 778 17.62 -21.97 -26.54
N PRO A 779 17.00 -23.13 -26.87
CA PRO A 779 15.78 -23.58 -26.18
C PRO A 779 15.95 -23.68 -24.66
N ALA A 780 17.06 -24.25 -24.19
CA ALA A 780 17.31 -24.38 -22.76
C ALA A 780 17.61 -23.04 -22.09
N LEU A 781 18.41 -22.17 -22.72
CA LEU A 781 18.73 -20.84 -22.18
C LEU A 781 17.48 -19.98 -21.99
N VAL A 782 16.58 -19.96 -22.99
CA VAL A 782 15.30 -19.25 -22.88
C VAL A 782 14.44 -19.86 -21.78
N MET A 783 14.39 -21.20 -21.69
CA MET A 783 13.61 -21.90 -20.65
C MET A 783 14.13 -21.63 -19.24
N MET A 784 15.46 -21.68 -19.02
CA MET A 784 16.07 -21.47 -17.70
C MET A 784 15.87 -20.04 -17.21
N LEU A 785 16.04 -19.03 -18.09
CA LEU A 785 15.72 -17.64 -17.78
C LEU A 785 14.22 -17.48 -17.48
N ASP A 786 13.35 -18.12 -18.26
CA ASP A 786 11.91 -18.05 -18.05
C ASP A 786 11.47 -18.63 -16.71
N LYS A 787 12.04 -19.77 -16.30
CA LYS A 787 11.68 -20.52 -15.08
C LYS A 787 12.39 -20.08 -13.81
N TYR A 788 13.32 -19.12 -13.92
CA TYR A 788 14.00 -18.59 -12.75
C TYR A 788 12.99 -17.88 -11.82
N PRO A 789 12.85 -18.30 -10.55
CA PRO A 789 11.67 -17.98 -9.72
C PRO A 789 11.74 -16.63 -8.99
N TYR A 790 12.90 -15.98 -9.01
CA TYR A 790 13.14 -14.71 -8.35
C TYR A 790 13.18 -13.55 -9.36
N GLY A 791 13.02 -12.33 -8.87
CA GLY A 791 12.77 -11.18 -9.73
C GLY A 791 13.49 -9.91 -9.28
N CYS A 792 14.75 -10.01 -8.83
CA CYS A 792 15.58 -8.83 -8.57
C CYS A 792 15.84 -8.04 -9.87
N ALA A 793 16.39 -6.83 -9.77
CA ALA A 793 16.62 -5.93 -10.90
C ALA A 793 17.52 -6.57 -11.97
N GLU A 794 18.61 -7.22 -11.54
CA GLU A 794 19.52 -7.93 -12.43
C GLU A 794 18.81 -9.07 -13.17
N GLN A 795 18.06 -9.91 -12.46
CA GLN A 795 17.40 -11.09 -13.02
C GLN A 795 16.29 -10.69 -13.99
N THR A 796 15.51 -9.67 -13.63
CA THR A 796 14.46 -9.11 -14.49
C THR A 796 15.08 -8.61 -15.80
N THR A 797 16.21 -7.91 -15.71
CA THR A 797 16.95 -7.41 -16.86
C THR A 797 17.52 -8.56 -17.70
N SER A 798 18.15 -9.56 -17.07
CA SER A 798 18.70 -10.76 -17.72
C SER A 798 17.66 -11.59 -18.47
N ARG A 799 16.42 -11.66 -17.94
CA ARG A 799 15.29 -12.32 -18.61
C ARG A 799 14.80 -11.52 -19.80
N ALA A 800 14.75 -10.19 -19.71
CA ALA A 800 14.13 -9.33 -20.73
C ALA A 800 15.07 -8.89 -21.85
N LEU A 801 16.35 -8.67 -21.56
CA LEU A 801 17.33 -8.16 -22.51
C LEU A 801 17.46 -9.05 -23.77
N PRO A 802 17.56 -10.39 -23.68
CA PRO A 802 17.60 -11.23 -24.87
C PRO A 802 16.28 -11.28 -25.63
N LEU A 803 15.14 -11.11 -24.93
CA LEU A 803 13.81 -11.12 -25.54
C LEU A 803 13.60 -9.97 -26.53
N LEU A 804 14.36 -8.88 -26.40
CA LEU A 804 14.41 -7.80 -27.40
C LEU A 804 14.79 -8.29 -28.80
N TYR A 805 15.52 -9.41 -28.91
CA TYR A 805 16.06 -9.94 -30.16
C TYR A 805 15.68 -11.41 -30.42
N VAL A 806 14.82 -12.02 -29.59
CA VAL A 806 14.53 -13.46 -29.64
C VAL A 806 13.82 -13.90 -30.93
N SER A 807 13.07 -13.00 -31.57
CA SER A 807 12.45 -13.24 -32.89
C SER A 807 13.50 -13.49 -33.99
N GLU A 808 14.71 -12.93 -33.86
CA GLU A 808 15.83 -13.21 -34.78
C GLU A 808 16.47 -14.58 -34.52
N LEU A 809 16.33 -15.13 -33.30
CA LEU A 809 16.94 -16.39 -32.86
C LEU A 809 16.02 -17.59 -33.06
N THR A 810 14.72 -17.40 -32.86
CA THR A 810 13.67 -18.42 -33.02
C THR A 810 13.54 -18.87 -34.48
N LYS A 811 13.62 -17.93 -35.42
CA LYS A 811 13.63 -18.23 -36.88
C LYS A 811 14.75 -19.15 -37.32
N ASP A 812 15.93 -19.02 -36.72
CA ASP A 812 17.12 -19.81 -37.10
C ASP A 812 17.18 -21.17 -36.37
N SER A 813 16.47 -21.33 -35.26
CA SER A 813 16.47 -22.54 -34.40
C SER A 813 15.22 -23.42 -34.55
N GLY A 814 14.28 -23.03 -35.43
CA GLY A 814 13.02 -23.76 -35.65
C GLY A 814 12.00 -23.62 -34.51
N MET A 815 12.20 -22.69 -33.59
CA MET A 815 11.29 -22.42 -32.47
C MET A 815 10.11 -21.54 -32.89
N ALA A 816 8.93 -21.77 -32.32
CA ALA A 816 7.76 -20.90 -32.51
C ALA A 816 7.97 -19.53 -31.85
N GLU A 817 7.47 -18.46 -32.48
CA GLU A 817 7.42 -17.12 -31.88
C GLU A 817 6.36 -17.08 -30.76
N ASP A 818 6.71 -16.46 -29.62
CA ASP A 818 5.80 -16.22 -28.51
C ASP A 818 5.05 -14.88 -28.73
N PRO A 819 3.72 -14.89 -28.95
CA PRO A 819 2.96 -13.67 -29.24
C PRO A 819 2.98 -12.66 -28.08
N ASP A 820 3.21 -13.10 -26.85
CA ASP A 820 3.21 -12.26 -25.65
C ASP A 820 4.58 -11.65 -25.34
N THR A 821 5.61 -11.93 -26.16
CA THR A 821 6.99 -11.43 -25.95
C THR A 821 7.02 -9.92 -25.72
N ARG A 822 6.29 -9.15 -26.54
CA ARG A 822 6.27 -7.68 -26.42
C ARG A 822 5.66 -7.23 -25.09
N LYS A 823 4.58 -7.86 -24.65
CA LYS A 823 3.95 -7.55 -23.36
C LYS A 823 4.92 -7.83 -22.20
N ARG A 824 5.55 -9.01 -22.20
CA ARG A 824 6.52 -9.43 -21.17
C ARG A 824 7.71 -8.48 -21.05
N VAL A 825 8.25 -8.02 -22.18
CA VAL A 825 9.35 -7.04 -22.17
C VAL A 825 8.87 -5.68 -21.64
N GLN A 826 7.67 -5.23 -22.03
CA GLN A 826 7.11 -3.98 -21.52
C GLN A 826 6.88 -4.01 -20.00
N GLU A 827 6.37 -5.13 -19.49
CA GLU A 827 6.24 -5.37 -18.04
C GLU A 827 7.62 -5.39 -17.35
N ALA A 828 8.63 -6.01 -17.97
CA ALA A 828 9.99 -5.98 -17.44
C ALA A 828 10.58 -4.57 -17.39
N VAL A 829 10.30 -3.71 -18.38
CA VAL A 829 10.70 -2.28 -18.35
C VAL A 829 10.10 -1.59 -17.13
N TYR A 830 8.79 -1.71 -16.90
CA TYR A 830 8.16 -1.09 -15.75
C TYR A 830 8.64 -1.69 -14.42
N ARG A 831 8.87 -3.00 -14.38
CA ARG A 831 9.44 -3.68 -13.22
C ARG A 831 10.84 -3.18 -12.88
N VAL A 832 11.77 -3.05 -13.84
CA VAL A 832 13.12 -2.57 -13.52
C VAL A 832 13.13 -1.12 -13.05
N LEU A 833 12.23 -0.29 -13.59
CA LEU A 833 12.06 1.10 -13.16
C LEU A 833 11.54 1.22 -11.73
N SER A 834 10.78 0.23 -11.24
CA SER A 834 10.37 0.17 -9.83
C SER A 834 11.55 0.01 -8.85
N PHE A 835 12.75 -0.36 -9.31
CA PHE A 835 13.98 -0.42 -8.50
C PHE A 835 14.85 0.85 -8.61
N GLN A 836 14.45 1.83 -9.42
CA GLN A 836 15.18 3.10 -9.56
C GLN A 836 14.95 3.96 -8.32
N SER A 837 15.99 4.61 -7.76
CA SER A 837 15.87 5.61 -6.71
C SER A 837 15.81 7.04 -7.28
N SER A 838 15.56 8.03 -6.42
CA SER A 838 15.52 9.46 -6.80
C SER A 838 16.84 9.98 -7.38
N SER A 839 17.96 9.30 -7.11
CA SER A 839 19.27 9.61 -7.69
C SER A 839 19.42 9.16 -9.16
N GLY A 840 18.52 8.30 -9.64
CA GLY A 840 18.62 7.62 -10.93
C GLY A 840 19.37 6.28 -10.91
N SER A 841 20.01 5.92 -9.78
CA SER A 841 20.61 4.60 -9.53
C SER A 841 19.52 3.55 -9.26
N PHE A 842 19.87 2.27 -9.42
CA PHE A 842 19.00 1.13 -9.24
C PHE A 842 19.52 0.26 -8.10
N GLY A 843 18.64 -0.09 -7.15
CA GLY A 843 18.94 -1.12 -6.16
C GLY A 843 18.66 -2.51 -6.72
N LEU A 844 19.22 -3.53 -6.08
CA LEU A 844 19.06 -4.92 -6.53
C LEU A 844 17.63 -5.43 -6.29
N TRP A 845 17.02 -5.11 -5.14
CA TRP A 845 15.71 -5.63 -4.72
C TRP A 845 14.63 -4.55 -4.54
N SER A 846 15.06 -3.32 -4.32
CA SER A 846 14.22 -2.15 -4.06
C SER A 846 14.89 -0.90 -4.65
N PRO A 847 14.24 0.28 -4.64
CA PRO A 847 14.93 1.54 -4.84
C PRO A 847 16.19 1.61 -3.97
N GLY A 848 17.34 1.88 -4.60
CA GLY A 848 18.64 1.84 -3.92
C GLY A 848 19.74 2.54 -4.73
N TYR A 849 20.97 2.42 -4.22
CA TYR A 849 22.17 3.00 -4.82
C TYR A 849 23.41 2.14 -4.54
N GLY A 850 24.53 2.46 -5.19
CA GLY A 850 25.86 1.94 -4.84
C GLY A 850 26.41 0.86 -5.78
N ASP A 851 25.65 0.40 -6.76
CA ASP A 851 26.10 -0.59 -7.75
C ASP A 851 26.10 0.00 -9.17
N LEU A 852 27.20 0.69 -9.51
CA LEU A 852 27.34 1.34 -10.81
C LEU A 852 27.37 0.35 -11.99
N TRP A 853 27.79 -0.90 -11.76
CA TRP A 853 27.74 -1.93 -12.81
C TRP A 853 26.29 -2.31 -13.12
N LEU A 854 25.48 -2.54 -12.08
CA LEU A 854 24.05 -2.82 -12.21
C LEU A 854 23.32 -1.64 -12.87
N ASP A 855 23.64 -0.41 -12.48
CA ASP A 855 23.11 0.81 -13.09
C ASP A 855 23.37 0.83 -14.60
N ALA A 856 24.59 0.52 -15.02
CA ALA A 856 24.95 0.46 -16.43
C ALA A 856 24.21 -0.68 -17.14
N TYR A 857 24.10 -1.86 -16.54
CA TYR A 857 23.41 -3.02 -17.10
C TYR A 857 21.92 -2.74 -17.38
N ILE A 858 21.22 -2.19 -16.39
CA ILE A 858 19.80 -1.82 -16.51
C ILE A 858 19.64 -0.69 -17.54
N THR A 859 20.51 0.32 -17.50
CA THR A 859 20.44 1.44 -18.46
C THR A 859 20.72 0.98 -19.89
N ASP A 860 21.59 0.00 -20.12
CA ASP A 860 21.79 -0.65 -21.43
C ASP A 860 20.50 -1.30 -21.92
N PHE A 861 19.84 -2.09 -21.06
CA PHE A 861 18.54 -2.68 -21.37
C PHE A 861 17.48 -1.64 -21.71
N LEU A 862 17.32 -0.59 -20.89
CA LEU A 862 16.36 0.49 -21.15
C LEU A 862 16.68 1.24 -22.46
N THR A 863 17.96 1.47 -22.74
CA THR A 863 18.42 2.05 -24.01
C THR A 863 17.98 1.20 -25.19
N ARG A 864 18.27 -0.11 -25.14
CA ARG A 864 17.94 -1.07 -26.19
C ARG A 864 16.43 -1.25 -26.34
N ALA A 865 15.67 -1.26 -25.26
CA ALA A 865 14.21 -1.33 -25.28
C ALA A 865 13.63 -0.10 -26.01
N ARG A 866 14.13 1.11 -25.71
CA ARG A 866 13.71 2.33 -26.42
C ARG A 866 14.08 2.28 -27.91
N GLU A 867 15.25 1.75 -28.27
CA GLU A 867 15.62 1.52 -29.68
C GLU A 867 14.64 0.59 -30.41
N GLN A 868 14.14 -0.44 -29.71
CA GLN A 868 13.11 -1.39 -30.18
C GLN A 868 11.66 -0.88 -30.04
N LYS A 869 11.47 0.43 -29.74
CA LYS A 869 10.15 1.08 -29.64
C LYS A 869 9.26 0.53 -28.51
N TYR A 870 9.86 0.15 -27.39
CA TYR A 870 9.15 -0.02 -26.11
C TYR A 870 8.98 1.34 -25.42
N ASP A 871 7.95 1.47 -24.59
CA ASP A 871 7.69 2.68 -23.81
C ASP A 871 8.60 2.72 -22.59
N VAL A 872 9.54 3.67 -22.57
CA VAL A 872 10.47 3.92 -21.46
C VAL A 872 10.28 5.38 -21.04
N PRO A 873 9.78 5.65 -19.82
CA PRO A 873 9.57 7.00 -19.32
C PRO A 873 10.82 7.87 -19.45
N GLU A 874 10.67 9.06 -20.06
CA GLU A 874 11.80 9.94 -20.38
C GLU A 874 12.52 10.45 -19.13
N ALA A 875 11.76 10.82 -18.08
CA ALA A 875 12.32 11.30 -16.82
C ALA A 875 13.24 10.26 -16.16
N ALA A 876 12.76 9.01 -16.07
CA ALA A 876 13.53 7.88 -15.54
C ALA A 876 14.80 7.61 -16.35
N MET A 877 14.69 7.62 -17.69
CA MET A 877 15.83 7.39 -18.57
C MET A 877 16.90 8.50 -18.47
N VAL A 878 16.47 9.76 -18.35
CA VAL A 878 17.38 10.89 -18.16
C VAL A 878 18.09 10.79 -16.80
N GLN A 879 17.37 10.46 -15.73
CA GLN A 879 17.97 10.24 -14.41
C GLN A 879 18.99 9.11 -14.42
N ALA A 880 18.67 7.96 -15.04
CA ALA A 880 19.59 6.83 -15.18
C ALA A 880 20.89 7.21 -15.91
N LEU A 881 20.78 7.93 -17.04
CA LEU A 881 21.95 8.40 -17.78
C LEU A 881 22.77 9.42 -17.00
N ASN A 882 22.12 10.35 -16.29
CA ASN A 882 22.80 11.34 -15.47
C ASN A 882 23.54 10.68 -14.29
N ASN A 883 22.96 9.64 -13.67
CA ASN A 883 23.61 8.85 -12.65
C ASN A 883 24.93 8.24 -13.16
N LEU A 884 24.94 7.63 -14.35
CA LEU A 884 26.17 7.10 -14.96
C LEU A 884 27.22 8.20 -15.24
N GLN A 885 26.78 9.36 -15.75
CA GLN A 885 27.69 10.49 -16.00
C GLN A 885 28.31 11.04 -14.71
N ASN A 886 27.51 11.15 -13.66
CA ASN A 886 27.97 11.59 -12.34
C ASN A 886 28.95 10.57 -11.76
N GLY A 887 28.63 9.28 -11.80
CA GLY A 887 29.50 8.20 -11.33
C GLY A 887 30.91 8.24 -11.94
N LEU A 888 31.00 8.42 -13.26
CA LEU A 888 32.28 8.56 -13.96
C LEU A 888 33.04 9.86 -13.65
N SER A 889 32.35 10.90 -13.20
CA SER A 889 32.97 12.18 -12.85
C SER A 889 33.60 12.16 -11.46
N TYR A 890 33.07 11.36 -10.54
CA TYR A 890 33.56 11.24 -9.17
C TYR A 890 34.71 10.23 -9.02
N ASP A 891 34.74 9.17 -9.82
CA ASP A 891 35.71 8.09 -9.68
C ASP A 891 36.26 7.62 -11.04
N SER A 892 37.57 7.81 -11.25
CA SER A 892 38.29 7.44 -12.47
C SER A 892 39.33 6.32 -12.23
N ASN A 893 39.25 5.64 -11.08
CA ASN A 893 40.18 4.57 -10.73
C ASN A 893 39.88 3.28 -11.52
N VAL A 894 40.41 3.20 -12.74
CA VAL A 894 40.24 2.05 -13.66
C VAL A 894 40.78 0.75 -13.05
N LYS A 895 41.82 0.81 -12.21
CA LYS A 895 42.45 -0.38 -11.64
C LYS A 895 41.51 -1.14 -10.71
N ASP A 896 40.75 -0.42 -9.90
CA ASP A 896 39.84 -1.02 -8.92
C ASP A 896 38.40 -1.10 -9.45
N ARG A 897 38.00 -0.20 -10.38
CA ARG A 897 36.62 -0.06 -10.88
C ARG A 897 36.48 -0.10 -12.41
N GLY A 898 37.42 -0.76 -13.07
CA GLY A 898 37.48 -0.80 -14.54
C GLY A 898 36.24 -1.43 -15.19
N ASN A 899 35.55 -2.35 -14.50
CA ASN A 899 34.34 -3.00 -15.04
C ASN A 899 33.15 -2.03 -15.10
N GLU A 900 32.88 -1.33 -14.00
CA GLU A 900 31.81 -0.33 -13.88
C GLU A 900 32.04 0.82 -14.86
N ILE A 901 33.29 1.30 -14.94
CA ILE A 901 33.70 2.40 -15.82
C ILE A 901 33.51 2.03 -17.29
N ALA A 902 34.03 0.86 -17.71
CA ALA A 902 33.92 0.41 -19.10
C ALA A 902 32.46 0.27 -19.54
N TYR A 903 31.60 -0.29 -18.68
CA TYR A 903 30.20 -0.47 -19.03
C TYR A 903 29.47 0.87 -19.12
N SER A 904 29.66 1.75 -18.13
CA SER A 904 29.07 3.09 -18.12
C SER A 904 29.46 3.88 -19.38
N LEU A 905 30.74 3.82 -19.78
CA LEU A 905 31.23 4.45 -21.01
C LEU A 905 30.56 3.90 -22.27
N TYR A 906 30.35 2.58 -22.35
CA TYR A 906 29.64 1.96 -23.47
C TYR A 906 28.19 2.44 -23.57
N VAL A 907 27.45 2.43 -22.46
CA VAL A 907 26.04 2.84 -22.42
C VAL A 907 25.90 4.32 -22.76
N LEU A 908 26.79 5.16 -22.21
CA LEU A 908 26.85 6.58 -22.54
C LEU A 908 27.22 6.81 -24.01
N ALA A 909 28.14 6.05 -24.59
CA ALA A 909 28.48 6.15 -26.01
C ALA A 909 27.29 5.77 -26.92
N ARG A 910 26.55 4.71 -26.57
CA ARG A 910 25.32 4.30 -27.26
C ARG A 910 24.24 5.39 -27.22
N ASN A 911 24.20 6.17 -26.15
CA ASN A 911 23.33 7.33 -25.97
C ASN A 911 23.96 8.66 -26.43
N ARG A 912 25.13 8.64 -27.10
CA ARG A 912 25.87 9.82 -27.59
C ARG A 912 26.22 10.85 -26.50
N LYS A 913 26.48 10.36 -25.28
CA LYS A 913 26.78 11.15 -24.08
C LYS A 913 28.20 10.94 -23.54
N ALA A 914 28.94 9.94 -24.03
CA ALA A 914 30.33 9.71 -23.62
C ALA A 914 31.29 10.69 -24.30
N ALA A 915 32.31 11.18 -23.58
CA ALA A 915 33.36 11.98 -24.17
C ALA A 915 34.34 11.09 -24.96
N ILE A 916 34.50 11.36 -26.26
CA ILE A 916 35.36 10.56 -27.13
C ILE A 916 36.85 10.62 -26.74
N ASN A 917 37.30 11.72 -26.12
CA ASN A 917 38.67 11.86 -25.66
C ASN A 917 39.00 10.88 -24.52
N ASP A 918 38.04 10.65 -23.61
CA ASP A 918 38.21 9.70 -22.51
C ASP A 918 38.30 8.27 -23.06
N LEU A 919 37.44 7.90 -24.00
CA LEU A 919 37.50 6.60 -24.68
C LEU A 919 38.86 6.35 -25.36
N ARG A 920 39.42 7.37 -26.00
CA ARG A 920 40.75 7.29 -26.61
C ARG A 920 41.86 7.18 -25.57
N TYR A 921 41.78 7.95 -24.49
CA TYR A 921 42.73 7.86 -23.37
C TYR A 921 42.73 6.45 -22.75
N TYR A 922 41.55 5.91 -22.47
CA TYR A 922 41.41 4.57 -21.91
C TYR A 922 41.94 3.48 -22.86
N ALA A 923 41.71 3.62 -24.17
CA ALA A 923 42.22 2.68 -25.16
C ALA A 923 43.75 2.74 -25.37
N ASP A 924 44.33 3.95 -25.33
CA ASP A 924 45.74 4.16 -25.65
C ASP A 924 46.65 4.06 -24.41
N THR A 925 46.15 4.40 -23.22
CA THR A 925 46.96 4.60 -22.01
C THR A 925 46.62 3.63 -20.87
N ALA A 926 45.32 3.40 -20.61
CA ALA A 926 44.86 2.62 -19.46
C ALA A 926 44.32 1.22 -19.83
N LEU A 927 44.50 0.77 -21.08
CA LEU A 927 43.91 -0.48 -21.57
C LEU A 927 44.33 -1.71 -20.75
N ALA A 928 45.55 -1.70 -20.22
CA ALA A 928 46.09 -2.77 -19.40
C ALA A 928 45.41 -2.88 -18.02
N ASP A 929 44.84 -1.79 -17.51
CA ASP A 929 44.24 -1.71 -16.18
C ASP A 929 42.81 -2.28 -16.15
N PHE A 930 42.16 -2.46 -17.31
CA PHE A 930 40.85 -3.11 -17.37
C PHE A 930 40.94 -4.60 -17.03
N PRO A 931 40.23 -5.07 -15.98
CA PRO A 931 40.49 -6.35 -15.35
C PRO A 931 39.81 -7.55 -16.05
N THR A 932 38.93 -7.33 -17.03
CA THR A 932 38.17 -8.41 -17.69
C THR A 932 38.16 -8.29 -19.22
N PRO A 933 37.96 -9.41 -19.94
CA PRO A 933 37.70 -9.38 -21.38
C PRO A 933 36.51 -8.52 -21.76
N LEU A 934 35.45 -8.54 -20.94
CA LEU A 934 34.23 -7.76 -21.19
C LEU A 934 34.48 -6.25 -21.09
N ALA A 935 35.17 -5.78 -20.06
CA ALA A 935 35.47 -4.36 -19.92
C ALA A 935 36.21 -3.81 -21.15
N LYS A 936 37.18 -4.58 -21.67
CA LYS A 936 37.87 -4.23 -22.92
C LYS A 936 36.92 -4.25 -24.12
N ALA A 937 36.06 -5.25 -24.25
CA ALA A 937 35.07 -5.33 -25.33
C ALA A 937 34.07 -4.16 -25.29
N GLN A 938 33.65 -3.70 -24.11
CA GLN A 938 32.77 -2.54 -23.94
C GLN A 938 33.45 -1.24 -24.41
N VAL A 939 34.72 -1.02 -24.06
CA VAL A 939 35.51 0.11 -24.58
C VAL A 939 35.66 0.02 -26.10
N ALA A 940 35.94 -1.16 -26.65
CA ALA A 940 36.04 -1.38 -28.08
C ALA A 940 34.73 -1.10 -28.82
N ALA A 941 33.60 -1.54 -28.27
CA ALA A 941 32.27 -1.31 -28.82
C ALA A 941 31.89 0.18 -28.74
N ALA A 942 32.23 0.87 -27.63
CA ALA A 942 32.03 2.31 -27.47
C ALA A 942 32.79 3.11 -28.56
N LEU A 943 34.05 2.74 -28.83
CA LEU A 943 34.84 3.34 -29.92
C LEU A 943 34.22 3.06 -31.30
N SER A 944 33.66 1.86 -31.52
CA SER A 944 32.97 1.52 -32.76
C SER A 944 31.73 2.39 -32.97
N LEU A 945 30.95 2.66 -31.92
CA LEU A 945 29.75 3.52 -31.99
C LEU A 945 30.07 4.97 -32.42
N TYR A 946 31.27 5.48 -32.11
CA TYR A 946 31.77 6.78 -32.59
C TYR A 946 32.62 6.71 -33.86
N GLY A 947 32.78 5.52 -34.46
CA GLY A 947 33.48 5.34 -35.73
C GLY A 947 35.02 5.26 -35.64
N ASP A 948 35.61 5.11 -34.45
CA ASP A 948 37.07 4.91 -34.28
C ASP A 948 37.44 3.42 -34.47
N GLN A 949 37.35 2.97 -35.73
CA GLN A 949 37.50 1.55 -36.10
C GLN A 949 38.89 1.00 -35.79
N THR A 950 39.93 1.83 -35.92
CA THR A 950 41.33 1.42 -35.71
C THR A 950 41.56 1.02 -34.26
N ARG A 951 41.16 1.89 -33.30
CA ARG A 951 41.29 1.56 -31.87
C ARG A 951 40.35 0.44 -31.47
N SER A 952 39.11 0.46 -31.95
CA SER A 952 38.13 -0.61 -31.69
C SER A 952 38.69 -2.00 -32.03
N LYS A 953 39.29 -2.15 -33.22
CA LYS A 953 39.91 -3.41 -33.66
C LYS A 953 41.05 -3.85 -32.72
N THR A 954 41.94 -2.93 -32.33
CA THR A 954 43.05 -3.22 -31.42
C THR A 954 42.54 -3.68 -30.05
N VAL A 955 41.55 -2.97 -29.49
CA VAL A 955 40.99 -3.27 -28.17
C VAL A 955 40.22 -4.60 -28.18
N PHE A 956 39.46 -4.92 -29.24
CA PHE A 956 38.85 -6.25 -29.39
C PHE A 956 39.88 -7.38 -29.47
N GLY A 957 41.04 -7.15 -30.11
CA GLY A 957 42.16 -8.09 -30.08
C GLY A 957 42.66 -8.36 -28.65
N ALA A 958 42.85 -7.29 -27.86
CA ALA A 958 43.25 -7.42 -26.46
C ALA A 958 42.20 -8.13 -25.58
N SER A 959 40.91 -7.97 -25.90
CA SER A 959 39.81 -8.72 -25.25
C SER A 959 39.90 -10.22 -25.56
N LEU A 960 40.07 -10.60 -26.84
CA LEU A 960 40.23 -12.00 -27.25
C LEU A 960 41.47 -12.65 -26.61
N ASP A 961 42.61 -11.94 -26.60
CA ASP A 961 43.84 -12.44 -26.00
C ASP A 961 43.66 -12.76 -24.51
N MET A 962 42.86 -11.95 -23.81
CA MET A 962 42.53 -12.17 -22.41
C MET A 962 41.54 -13.33 -22.22
N ALA A 963 40.49 -13.42 -23.05
CA ALA A 963 39.50 -14.50 -23.00
C ALA A 963 40.10 -15.89 -23.36
N SER A 964 41.17 -15.92 -24.15
CA SER A 964 41.80 -17.16 -24.61
C SER A 964 42.87 -17.71 -23.65
N ARG A 965 43.27 -16.97 -22.61
CA ARG A 965 44.27 -17.41 -21.63
C ARG A 965 43.63 -18.33 -20.58
N ALA A 966 44.28 -19.45 -20.29
CA ALA A 966 43.90 -20.36 -19.20
C ALA A 966 44.41 -19.79 -17.85
N THR A 967 43.69 -18.83 -17.30
CA THR A 967 43.96 -18.29 -15.95
C THR A 967 42.83 -18.64 -15.00
N ASN A 968 43.15 -19.02 -13.76
CA ASN A 968 42.16 -19.15 -12.69
C ASN A 968 41.54 -17.77 -12.44
N VAL A 969 40.28 -17.59 -12.83
CA VAL A 969 39.54 -16.35 -12.61
C VAL A 969 39.17 -16.24 -11.14
N SER A 970 39.32 -15.04 -10.56
CA SER A 970 38.93 -14.76 -9.18
C SER A 970 37.43 -14.99 -9.00
N PHE A 971 37.06 -15.77 -7.98
CA PHE A 971 35.67 -15.85 -7.53
C PHE A 971 35.23 -14.59 -6.78
N ALA A 972 36.15 -13.78 -6.26
CA ALA A 972 35.84 -12.49 -5.63
C ALA A 972 35.63 -11.41 -6.71
N ARG A 973 34.39 -11.30 -7.20
CA ARG A 973 33.96 -10.34 -8.22
C ARG A 973 32.65 -9.69 -7.80
N ALA A 974 32.58 -8.37 -7.90
CA ALA A 974 31.40 -7.55 -7.61
C ALA A 974 30.48 -7.37 -8.82
N ASP A 975 30.96 -7.66 -10.03
CA ASP A 975 30.30 -7.33 -11.29
C ASP A 975 29.32 -8.41 -11.78
N TYR A 976 28.91 -9.37 -10.94
CA TYR A 976 27.99 -10.47 -11.30
C TYR A 976 28.52 -11.45 -12.36
N GLY A 977 29.83 -11.45 -12.64
CA GLY A 977 30.36 -12.16 -13.80
C GLY A 977 31.22 -13.38 -13.57
N SER A 978 31.56 -13.98 -14.70
CA SER A 978 32.40 -15.18 -14.82
C SER A 978 33.17 -15.15 -16.14
N ALA A 979 34.10 -16.09 -16.33
CA ALA A 979 34.80 -16.27 -17.61
C ALA A 979 33.81 -16.50 -18.77
N LEU A 980 32.79 -17.33 -18.54
CA LEU A 980 31.76 -17.64 -19.52
C LEU A 980 30.96 -16.39 -19.89
N ARG A 981 30.49 -15.63 -18.89
CA ARG A 981 29.76 -14.37 -19.13
C ARG A 981 30.63 -13.38 -19.89
N ASP A 982 31.90 -13.20 -19.49
CA ASP A 982 32.79 -12.21 -20.10
C ASP A 982 33.06 -12.53 -21.58
N GLY A 983 33.30 -13.80 -21.88
CA GLY A 983 33.51 -14.27 -23.25
C GLY A 983 32.25 -14.12 -24.10
N ALA A 984 31.08 -14.53 -23.58
CA ALA A 984 29.81 -14.44 -24.30
C ALA A 984 29.43 -12.99 -24.59
N ALA A 985 29.57 -12.10 -23.60
CA ALA A 985 29.29 -10.69 -23.76
C ALA A 985 30.27 -10.01 -24.74
N ALA A 986 31.56 -10.35 -24.67
CA ALA A 986 32.55 -9.86 -25.64
C ALA A 986 32.23 -10.31 -27.08
N LEU A 987 31.82 -11.58 -27.25
CA LEU A 987 31.36 -12.11 -28.54
C LEU A 987 30.14 -11.36 -29.06
N ALA A 988 29.13 -11.14 -28.21
CA ALA A 988 27.93 -10.40 -28.57
C ALA A 988 28.25 -8.97 -29.02
N LEU A 989 29.05 -8.23 -28.24
CA LEU A 989 29.45 -6.85 -28.55
C LEU A 989 30.31 -6.76 -29.82
N ALA A 990 31.22 -7.71 -30.06
CA ALA A 990 31.99 -7.78 -31.29
C ALA A 990 31.08 -8.01 -32.50
N ALA A 991 30.12 -8.93 -32.40
CA ALA A 991 29.16 -9.21 -33.48
C ALA A 991 28.20 -8.04 -33.76
N GLU A 992 27.87 -7.23 -32.75
CA GLU A 992 27.06 -6.01 -32.89
C GLU A 992 27.84 -4.83 -33.49
N SER A 993 29.17 -4.81 -33.35
CA SER A 993 30.03 -3.71 -33.81
C SER A 993 30.11 -3.62 -35.34
N ARG A 994 30.34 -2.41 -35.88
CA ARG A 994 30.44 -2.16 -37.32
C ARG A 994 31.71 -1.35 -37.65
N PRO A 995 32.59 -1.84 -38.56
CA PRO A 995 32.56 -3.16 -39.21
C PRO A 995 32.77 -4.31 -38.20
N VAL A 996 32.29 -5.50 -38.53
CA VAL A 996 32.41 -6.69 -37.65
C VAL A 996 33.89 -7.06 -37.49
N PRO A 997 34.43 -7.17 -36.25
CA PRO A 997 35.81 -7.55 -36.01
C PRO A 997 36.10 -9.00 -36.43
N ALA A 998 37.32 -9.25 -36.93
CA ALA A 998 37.76 -10.60 -37.33
C ALA A 998 37.92 -11.60 -36.17
N VAL A 999 37.82 -11.14 -34.91
CA VAL A 999 37.97 -11.96 -33.69
C VAL A 999 36.74 -12.82 -33.36
N VAL A 1000 35.59 -12.58 -34.02
CA VAL A 1000 34.31 -13.23 -33.71
C VAL A 1000 34.38 -14.77 -33.70
N PRO A 1001 34.94 -15.46 -34.73
CA PRO A 1001 35.02 -16.94 -34.70
C PRO A 1001 35.89 -17.49 -33.56
N GLN A 1002 36.96 -16.77 -33.20
CA GLN A 1002 37.88 -17.18 -32.14
C GLN A 1002 37.24 -17.00 -30.75
N LEU A 1003 36.48 -15.92 -30.57
CA LEU A 1003 35.67 -15.70 -29.37
C LEU A 1003 34.59 -16.77 -29.23
N ALA A 1004 33.89 -17.14 -30.31
CA ALA A 1004 32.91 -18.24 -30.30
C ALA A 1004 33.51 -19.56 -29.81
N GLY A 1005 34.70 -19.92 -30.32
CA GLY A 1005 35.41 -21.11 -29.84
C GLY A 1005 35.86 -21.03 -28.38
N ALA A 1006 36.22 -19.84 -27.87
CA ALA A 1006 36.55 -19.64 -26.46
C ALA A 1006 35.33 -19.81 -25.55
N VAL A 1007 34.19 -19.24 -25.93
CA VAL A 1007 32.92 -19.35 -25.20
C VAL A 1007 32.43 -20.80 -25.14
N ALA A 1008 32.48 -21.53 -26.26
CA ALA A 1008 32.10 -22.93 -26.31
C ALA A 1008 32.88 -23.80 -25.29
N ARG A 1009 34.20 -23.61 -25.20
CA ARG A 1009 35.05 -24.35 -24.25
C ARG A 1009 34.74 -24.04 -22.79
N GLU A 1010 34.32 -22.83 -22.47
CA GLU A 1010 33.93 -22.47 -21.11
C GLU A 1010 32.55 -23.01 -20.75
N TRP A 1011 31.61 -23.03 -21.72
CA TRP A 1011 30.28 -23.61 -21.53
C TRP A 1011 30.35 -25.11 -21.22
N GLU A 1012 31.19 -25.87 -21.94
CA GLU A 1012 31.37 -27.32 -21.73
C GLU A 1012 31.84 -27.69 -20.31
N LYS A 1013 32.53 -26.78 -19.62
CA LYS A 1013 33.05 -27.01 -18.27
C LYS A 1013 32.04 -26.70 -17.16
N LYS A 1014 30.89 -26.10 -17.50
CA LYS A 1014 29.95 -25.55 -16.53
C LYS A 1014 28.69 -26.42 -16.39
N PRO A 1015 28.51 -27.13 -15.25
CA PRO A 1015 27.27 -27.85 -14.98
C PRO A 1015 26.12 -26.91 -14.57
N TYR A 1016 26.43 -25.74 -14.01
CA TYR A 1016 25.46 -24.74 -13.56
C TYR A 1016 25.77 -23.38 -14.18
N THR A 1017 24.73 -22.59 -14.42
CA THR A 1017 24.87 -21.24 -14.99
C THR A 1017 23.99 -20.21 -14.30
N SER A 1018 24.52 -19.00 -14.11
CA SER A 1018 23.76 -17.86 -13.57
C SER A 1018 22.87 -17.20 -14.63
N THR A 1019 21.95 -16.34 -14.20
CA THR A 1019 21.11 -15.51 -15.08
C THR A 1019 21.94 -14.64 -16.03
N GLN A 1020 23.02 -14.04 -15.53
CA GLN A 1020 23.99 -13.28 -16.33
C GLN A 1020 24.63 -14.10 -17.44
N GLU A 1021 25.10 -15.31 -17.12
CA GLU A 1021 25.70 -16.21 -18.11
C GLU A 1021 24.66 -16.59 -19.17
N GLN A 1022 23.45 -16.94 -18.75
CA GLN A 1022 22.39 -17.34 -19.67
C GLN A 1022 21.98 -16.20 -20.63
N ALA A 1023 21.82 -14.98 -20.11
CA ALA A 1023 21.44 -13.81 -20.90
C ALA A 1023 22.47 -13.47 -21.97
N TRP A 1024 23.76 -13.40 -21.59
CA TRP A 1024 24.83 -13.08 -22.53
C TRP A 1024 25.12 -14.22 -23.51
N MET A 1025 24.97 -15.48 -23.10
CA MET A 1025 25.03 -16.63 -24.02
C MET A 1025 23.95 -16.55 -25.09
N LEU A 1026 22.73 -16.17 -24.72
CA LEU A 1026 21.63 -16.04 -25.65
C LEU A 1026 21.83 -14.86 -26.63
N LEU A 1027 22.36 -13.73 -26.17
CA LEU A 1027 22.76 -12.63 -27.05
C LEU A 1027 23.90 -13.03 -28.00
N ALA A 1028 24.90 -13.76 -27.48
CA ALA A 1028 26.05 -14.22 -28.24
C ALA A 1028 25.69 -15.24 -29.32
N ALA A 1029 24.63 -16.03 -29.12
CA ALA A 1029 24.13 -16.98 -30.11
C ALA A 1029 23.79 -16.31 -31.46
N ARG A 1030 23.46 -15.01 -31.47
CA ARG A 1030 23.24 -14.22 -32.70
C ARG A 1030 24.48 -14.12 -33.59
N ALA A 1031 25.68 -14.30 -33.02
CA ALA A 1031 26.96 -14.20 -33.72
C ALA A 1031 27.33 -15.49 -34.49
N VAL A 1032 26.73 -16.64 -34.16
CA VAL A 1032 27.11 -17.98 -34.67
C VAL A 1032 26.07 -18.51 -35.67
N LYS A 1033 25.38 -17.62 -36.38
CA LYS A 1033 24.30 -18.00 -37.30
C LYS A 1033 24.80 -18.82 -38.50
N GLY A 1034 24.20 -19.99 -38.71
CA GLY A 1034 24.23 -20.72 -39.98
C GLY A 1034 25.13 -21.95 -40.07
N GLU A 1035 25.70 -22.45 -38.98
CA GLU A 1035 26.55 -23.65 -38.97
C GLU A 1035 25.79 -24.98 -39.18
N ASP A 1036 24.47 -24.99 -38.93
CA ASP A 1036 23.66 -26.23 -38.89
C ASP A 1036 22.69 -26.39 -40.08
N LYS A 1037 22.78 -25.55 -41.12
CA LYS A 1037 21.76 -25.47 -42.20
C LYS A 1037 21.57 -26.75 -43.03
N ASP A 1038 22.56 -27.63 -43.06
CA ASP A 1038 22.58 -28.88 -43.81
C ASP A 1038 22.26 -30.13 -42.96
N ILE A 1039 22.00 -29.97 -41.66
CA ILE A 1039 21.49 -31.04 -40.80
C ILE A 1039 20.12 -31.52 -41.33
N ARG A 1040 19.90 -32.84 -41.31
CA ARG A 1040 18.62 -33.51 -41.60
C ARG A 1040 18.22 -34.40 -40.43
N LEU A 1041 17.05 -34.15 -39.86
CA LEU A 1041 16.52 -34.89 -38.72
C LEU A 1041 15.12 -35.39 -39.05
N ASP A 1042 14.84 -36.66 -38.79
CA ASP A 1042 13.47 -37.18 -38.77
C ASP A 1042 12.96 -37.06 -37.33
N VAL A 1043 12.00 -36.16 -37.11
CA VAL A 1043 11.38 -35.89 -35.81
C VAL A 1043 9.97 -36.42 -35.84
N ASN A 1044 9.70 -37.52 -35.12
CA ASN A 1044 8.39 -38.17 -35.07
C ASN A 1044 7.78 -38.53 -36.46
N GLY A 1045 8.61 -38.78 -37.48
CA GLY A 1045 8.18 -39.09 -38.85
C GLY A 1045 8.25 -37.89 -39.80
N ASP A 1046 8.49 -36.68 -39.29
CA ASP A 1046 8.61 -35.46 -40.09
C ASP A 1046 10.09 -35.12 -40.35
N LEU A 1047 10.48 -35.08 -41.63
CA LEU A 1047 11.83 -34.71 -42.01
C LEU A 1047 12.03 -33.19 -41.93
N GLN A 1048 12.87 -32.76 -41.00
CA GLN A 1048 13.28 -31.38 -40.77
C GLN A 1048 14.70 -31.14 -41.31
N THR A 1049 14.95 -29.94 -41.84
CA THR A 1049 16.28 -29.49 -42.30
C THR A 1049 16.75 -28.32 -41.44
N GLY A 1050 18.01 -28.34 -41.02
CA GLY A 1050 18.55 -27.41 -40.03
C GLY A 1050 18.68 -28.05 -38.64
N GLY A 1051 19.23 -27.30 -37.69
CA GLY A 1051 19.16 -27.66 -36.27
C GLY A 1051 17.70 -27.74 -35.79
N PHE A 1052 17.45 -28.47 -34.71
CA PHE A 1052 16.11 -28.63 -34.14
C PHE A 1052 16.08 -28.17 -32.68
N GLY A 1053 15.18 -27.24 -32.35
CA GLY A 1053 14.94 -26.77 -30.99
C GLY A 1053 13.46 -26.86 -30.60
N LYS A 1054 13.15 -27.45 -29.44
CA LYS A 1054 11.79 -27.51 -28.90
C LYS A 1054 11.78 -27.33 -27.39
N ARG A 1055 10.88 -26.49 -26.89
CA ARG A 1055 10.48 -26.44 -25.47
C ARG A 1055 9.13 -27.14 -25.33
N MET A 1056 8.94 -27.90 -24.26
CA MET A 1056 7.69 -28.58 -23.95
C MET A 1056 7.52 -28.72 -22.43
N SER A 1057 6.30 -28.90 -21.95
CA SER A 1057 6.10 -29.31 -20.55
C SER A 1057 6.45 -30.79 -20.38
N GLY A 1058 6.73 -31.21 -19.14
CA GLY A 1058 6.89 -32.64 -18.86
C GLY A 1058 5.58 -33.41 -19.07
N ASP A 1059 4.42 -32.77 -18.89
CA ASP A 1059 3.09 -33.32 -19.20
C ASP A 1059 2.95 -33.65 -20.70
N GLU A 1060 3.35 -32.72 -21.57
CA GLU A 1060 3.36 -32.93 -23.03
C GLU A 1060 4.28 -34.09 -23.43
N LEU A 1061 5.44 -34.20 -22.79
CA LEU A 1061 6.40 -35.27 -23.04
C LEU A 1061 5.90 -36.65 -22.60
N LEU A 1062 5.20 -36.71 -21.45
CA LEU A 1062 4.58 -37.93 -20.95
C LEU A 1062 3.45 -38.41 -21.87
N ALA A 1063 2.65 -37.48 -22.41
CA ALA A 1063 1.57 -37.79 -23.33
C ALA A 1063 2.08 -38.20 -24.73
N ALA A 1064 3.14 -37.54 -25.22
CA ALA A 1064 3.69 -37.76 -26.55
C ALA A 1064 5.24 -37.75 -26.52
N PRO A 1065 5.87 -38.94 -26.39
CA PRO A 1065 7.33 -39.07 -26.44
C PRO A 1065 7.93 -38.48 -27.73
N LEU A 1066 9.12 -37.90 -27.62
CA LEU A 1066 9.83 -37.32 -28.76
C LEU A 1066 10.87 -38.29 -29.29
N LYS A 1067 10.70 -38.76 -30.52
CA LYS A 1067 11.67 -39.58 -31.25
C LYS A 1067 12.40 -38.73 -32.29
N ILE A 1068 13.72 -38.72 -32.23
CA ILE A 1068 14.58 -37.99 -33.17
C ILE A 1068 15.55 -38.99 -33.80
N ALA A 1069 15.51 -39.12 -35.13
CA ALA A 1069 16.47 -39.91 -35.90
C ALA A 1069 17.39 -38.99 -36.71
N ASN A 1070 18.70 -39.26 -36.66
CA ASN A 1070 19.69 -38.51 -37.42
C ASN A 1070 19.75 -39.01 -38.86
N ALA A 1071 19.20 -38.23 -39.80
CA ALA A 1071 19.24 -38.50 -41.24
C ALA A 1071 20.41 -37.77 -41.94
N SER A 1072 21.34 -37.19 -41.19
CA SER A 1072 22.55 -36.54 -41.69
C SER A 1072 23.70 -37.55 -41.85
N ALA A 1073 24.72 -37.17 -42.63
CA ALA A 1073 25.93 -37.99 -42.79
C ALA A 1073 26.86 -37.95 -41.57
N ASP A 1074 26.80 -36.86 -40.80
CA ASP A 1074 27.63 -36.62 -39.61
C ASP A 1074 26.84 -36.87 -38.32
N PRO A 1075 27.52 -37.23 -37.21
CA PRO A 1075 26.87 -37.29 -35.91
C PRO A 1075 26.35 -35.92 -35.48
N VAL A 1076 25.22 -35.92 -34.77
CA VAL A 1076 24.65 -34.74 -34.11
C VAL A 1076 24.59 -35.00 -32.60
N THR A 1077 24.47 -33.94 -31.80
CA THR A 1077 24.31 -34.02 -30.36
C THR A 1077 22.93 -33.48 -29.99
N ALA A 1078 22.15 -34.28 -29.26
CA ALA A 1078 20.93 -33.85 -28.60
C ALA A 1078 21.26 -33.40 -27.17
N VAL A 1079 21.02 -32.14 -26.87
CA VAL A 1079 21.06 -31.58 -25.52
C VAL A 1079 19.63 -31.61 -24.97
N VAL A 1080 19.41 -32.38 -23.93
CA VAL A 1080 18.13 -32.49 -23.22
C VAL A 1080 18.30 -31.83 -21.86
N THR A 1081 17.64 -30.69 -21.68
CA THR A 1081 17.67 -29.93 -20.42
C THR A 1081 16.31 -29.99 -19.76
N THR A 1082 16.28 -30.28 -18.47
CA THR A 1082 15.06 -30.34 -17.65
C THR A 1082 15.17 -29.35 -16.51
N VAL A 1083 14.07 -28.68 -16.18
CA VAL A 1083 13.90 -27.92 -14.93
C VAL A 1083 12.76 -28.60 -14.19
N ALA A 1084 13.12 -29.46 -13.23
CA ALA A 1084 12.20 -30.37 -12.58
C ALA A 1084 12.61 -30.66 -11.13
N PRO A 1085 11.65 -30.81 -10.20
CA PRO A 1085 11.90 -31.37 -8.88
C PRO A 1085 12.47 -32.79 -9.00
N PRO A 1086 13.51 -33.16 -8.23
CA PRO A 1086 14.03 -34.52 -8.26
C PRO A 1086 12.99 -35.50 -7.70
N ALA A 1087 12.92 -36.71 -8.27
CA ALA A 1087 11.97 -37.75 -7.84
C ALA A 1087 12.21 -38.26 -6.41
N GLN A 1088 13.42 -38.03 -5.87
CA GLN A 1088 13.77 -38.29 -4.48
C GLN A 1088 14.43 -37.03 -3.90
N PRO A 1089 14.12 -36.64 -2.65
CA PRO A 1089 14.78 -35.50 -2.01
C PRO A 1089 16.30 -35.66 -1.98
N LEU A 1090 17.01 -34.56 -2.25
CA LEU A 1090 18.46 -34.54 -2.13
C LEU A 1090 18.88 -34.61 -0.65
N ALA A 1091 20.01 -35.27 -0.39
CA ALA A 1091 20.56 -35.33 0.97
C ALA A 1091 20.89 -33.93 1.51
N ALA A 1092 20.79 -33.79 2.84
CA ALA A 1092 21.22 -32.60 3.56
C ALA A 1092 22.73 -32.35 3.39
N GLY A 1093 23.12 -31.08 3.46
CA GLY A 1093 24.49 -30.62 3.21
C GLY A 1093 24.62 -29.83 1.91
N GLY A 1094 25.86 -29.63 1.47
CA GLY A 1094 26.16 -28.78 0.32
C GLY A 1094 27.61 -28.31 0.28
N GLU A 1095 27.90 -27.37 -0.61
CA GLU A 1095 29.22 -26.74 -0.76
C GLU A 1095 29.12 -25.24 -0.48
N GLY A 1096 30.07 -24.67 0.26
CA GLY A 1096 30.19 -23.23 0.48
C GLY A 1096 29.35 -22.65 1.63
N PHE A 1097 28.38 -23.40 2.18
CA PHE A 1097 27.52 -22.96 3.28
C PHE A 1097 27.19 -24.12 4.24
N THR A 1098 26.90 -23.78 5.49
CA THR A 1098 26.16 -24.62 6.44
C THR A 1098 24.83 -23.92 6.77
N ILE A 1099 23.73 -24.67 6.85
CA ILE A 1099 22.40 -24.13 7.20
C ILE A 1099 21.73 -25.03 8.25
N THR A 1100 21.07 -24.41 9.23
CA THR A 1100 20.25 -25.07 10.25
C THR A 1100 18.89 -24.37 10.39
N ARG A 1101 17.86 -25.12 10.81
CA ARG A 1101 16.51 -24.62 11.05
C ARG A 1101 16.00 -25.17 12.39
N THR A 1102 15.50 -24.30 13.24
CA THR A 1102 14.96 -24.61 14.58
C THR A 1102 13.62 -23.90 14.78
N TYR A 1103 12.79 -24.39 15.71
CA TYR A 1103 11.47 -23.85 16.00
C TYR A 1103 11.37 -23.53 17.48
N TYR A 1104 10.72 -22.42 17.82
CA TYR A 1104 10.50 -21.98 19.20
C TYR A 1104 9.03 -21.65 19.44
N SER A 1105 8.54 -21.82 20.66
CA SER A 1105 7.25 -21.25 21.12
C SER A 1105 7.35 -19.73 21.20
N MET A 1106 6.21 -19.01 21.31
CA MET A 1106 6.22 -17.55 21.51
C MET A 1106 6.89 -17.10 22.82
N ASP A 1107 7.05 -18.01 23.78
CA ASP A 1107 7.74 -17.79 25.06
C ASP A 1107 9.27 -18.00 24.94
N GLY A 1108 9.78 -18.38 23.77
CA GLY A 1108 11.20 -18.56 23.50
C GLY A 1108 11.75 -19.96 23.82
N GLU A 1109 10.90 -20.96 24.06
CA GLU A 1109 11.33 -22.35 24.30
C GLU A 1109 11.44 -23.14 22.98
N GLU A 1110 12.52 -23.90 22.78
CA GLU A 1110 12.68 -24.73 21.57
C GLU A 1110 11.64 -25.87 21.52
N VAL A 1111 10.98 -26.03 20.37
CA VAL A 1111 9.93 -27.02 20.15
C VAL A 1111 10.24 -27.95 18.99
N ASN A 1112 9.73 -29.19 19.05
CA ASN A 1112 9.84 -30.14 17.95
C ASN A 1112 8.70 -29.89 16.93
N PRO A 1113 9.01 -29.53 15.67
CA PRO A 1113 7.98 -29.24 14.68
C PRO A 1113 7.28 -30.50 14.14
N SER A 1114 7.61 -31.70 14.61
CA SER A 1114 6.97 -32.94 14.14
C SER A 1114 5.52 -33.08 14.63
N ASP A 1115 5.16 -32.40 15.72
CA ASP A 1115 3.86 -32.49 16.39
C ASP A 1115 3.49 -31.12 16.96
N VAL A 1116 2.54 -30.43 16.31
CA VAL A 1116 2.15 -29.05 16.62
C VAL A 1116 0.64 -28.91 16.80
N THR A 1117 0.19 -27.94 17.59
CA THR A 1117 -1.24 -27.73 17.89
C THR A 1117 -1.85 -26.69 16.96
N GLN A 1118 -3.05 -26.94 16.45
CA GLN A 1118 -3.80 -25.96 15.64
C GLN A 1118 -3.96 -24.62 16.38
N ASN A 1119 -3.80 -23.54 15.62
CA ASN A 1119 -3.81 -22.13 16.04
C ASN A 1119 -2.64 -21.68 16.92
N GLU A 1120 -1.74 -22.58 17.30
CA GLU A 1120 -0.51 -22.21 17.99
C GLU A 1120 0.48 -21.53 17.03
N ARG A 1121 1.24 -20.58 17.56
CA ARG A 1121 2.26 -19.82 16.83
C ARG A 1121 3.65 -20.28 17.24
N TYR A 1122 4.54 -20.32 16.27
CA TYR A 1122 5.92 -20.72 16.43
C TYR A 1122 6.85 -19.74 15.72
N VAL A 1123 8.04 -19.54 16.28
CA VAL A 1123 9.11 -18.77 15.67
C VAL A 1123 10.09 -19.73 14.99
N VAL A 1124 10.19 -19.64 13.67
CA VAL A 1124 11.17 -20.40 12.88
C VAL A 1124 12.47 -19.62 12.87
N VAL A 1125 13.56 -20.23 13.31
CA VAL A 1125 14.90 -19.63 13.32
C VAL A 1125 15.82 -20.38 12.35
N LEU A 1126 16.37 -19.67 11.36
CA LEU A 1126 17.36 -20.18 10.42
C LEU A 1126 18.72 -19.61 10.76
N ASN A 1127 19.76 -20.46 10.87
CA ASN A 1127 21.14 -20.00 10.98
C ASN A 1127 21.95 -20.49 9.79
N VAL A 1128 22.61 -19.57 9.09
CA VAL A 1128 23.42 -19.79 7.89
C VAL A 1128 24.86 -19.33 8.15
N VAL A 1129 25.81 -20.23 7.94
CA VAL A 1129 27.24 -19.98 8.09
C VAL A 1129 27.95 -20.13 6.73
N PRO A 1130 28.36 -19.03 6.10
CA PRO A 1130 29.17 -19.08 4.88
C PRO A 1130 30.58 -19.61 5.14
N GLN A 1131 31.10 -20.44 4.24
CA GLN A 1131 32.43 -21.08 4.39
C GLN A 1131 33.56 -20.37 3.60
N ASN A 1132 33.20 -19.38 2.79
CA ASN A 1132 34.13 -18.52 2.04
C ASN A 1132 34.18 -17.12 2.67
N ASN A 1133 35.14 -16.26 2.30
CA ASN A 1133 35.29 -14.89 2.84
C ASN A 1133 35.20 -13.78 1.76
N TRP A 1134 34.70 -14.10 0.57
CA TRP A 1134 34.57 -13.14 -0.52
C TRP A 1134 33.17 -12.53 -0.56
N GLN A 1135 33.05 -11.45 -1.32
CA GLN A 1135 31.75 -10.84 -1.60
C GLN A 1135 30.80 -11.84 -2.27
N SER A 1136 29.58 -11.96 -1.75
CA SER A 1136 28.58 -12.91 -2.23
C SER A 1136 27.16 -12.33 -2.13
N ARG A 1137 26.28 -12.78 -3.03
CA ARG A 1137 24.85 -12.45 -3.03
C ARG A 1137 24.11 -13.73 -2.66
N ILE A 1138 23.73 -13.84 -1.39
CA ILE A 1138 23.24 -15.07 -0.79
C ILE A 1138 21.72 -15.03 -0.81
N LEU A 1139 21.09 -16.15 -1.16
CA LEU A 1139 19.65 -16.31 -1.11
C LEU A 1139 19.29 -17.51 -0.24
N VAL A 1140 18.49 -17.28 0.79
CA VAL A 1140 17.92 -18.29 1.67
C VAL A 1140 16.47 -18.51 1.25
N THR A 1141 16.07 -19.75 1.04
CA THR A 1141 14.69 -20.15 0.74
C THR A 1141 14.27 -21.27 1.68
N ASP A 1142 13.25 -21.00 2.49
CA ASP A 1142 12.64 -21.96 3.39
C ASP A 1142 11.22 -22.29 2.91
N LEU A 1143 11.06 -23.45 2.28
CA LEU A 1143 9.74 -23.93 1.90
C LEU A 1143 8.94 -24.25 3.18
N LEU A 1144 7.66 -23.86 3.21
CA LEU A 1144 6.79 -24.21 4.34
C LEU A 1144 6.19 -25.62 4.16
N PRO A 1145 6.00 -26.37 5.26
CA PRO A 1145 4.99 -27.42 5.34
C PRO A 1145 3.59 -26.84 5.12
N SER A 1146 2.71 -27.56 4.42
CA SER A 1146 1.38 -27.04 4.04
C SER A 1146 0.41 -26.80 5.19
N GLY A 1147 0.68 -27.33 6.38
CA GLY A 1147 -0.08 -27.05 7.61
C GLY A 1147 0.23 -25.71 8.27
N PHE A 1148 1.35 -25.06 7.90
CA PHE A 1148 1.75 -23.76 8.42
C PHE A 1148 1.36 -22.61 7.49
N GLU A 1149 1.00 -21.48 8.10
CA GLU A 1149 0.91 -20.18 7.44
C GLU A 1149 1.83 -19.18 8.12
N ILE A 1150 2.42 -18.26 7.35
CA ILE A 1150 3.25 -17.18 7.91
C ILE A 1150 2.34 -16.07 8.48
N ASP A 1151 2.61 -15.63 9.72
CA ASP A 1151 2.03 -14.41 10.29
C ASP A 1151 2.90 -13.21 9.85
N ASN A 1152 2.41 -12.39 8.91
CA ASN A 1152 3.18 -11.27 8.34
C ASN A 1152 3.26 -10.08 9.33
N PRO A 1153 4.47 -9.62 9.71
CA PRO A 1153 4.64 -8.53 10.68
C PRO A 1153 4.08 -7.19 10.22
N SER A 1154 3.97 -6.94 8.90
CA SER A 1154 3.44 -5.67 8.38
C SER A 1154 1.92 -5.52 8.56
N LEU A 1155 1.22 -6.61 8.87
CA LEU A 1155 -0.24 -6.65 8.96
C LEU A 1155 -0.75 -6.91 10.39
N VAL A 1156 0.10 -7.39 11.29
CA VAL A 1156 -0.30 -7.86 12.62
C VAL A 1156 0.74 -7.43 13.66
N ASN A 1157 0.37 -6.48 14.53
CA ASN A 1157 1.22 -6.02 15.65
C ASN A 1157 1.64 -7.16 16.61
N SER A 1158 0.92 -8.28 16.64
CA SER A 1158 1.24 -9.43 17.50
C SER A 1158 2.40 -10.31 17.01
N ALA A 1159 3.14 -9.89 15.97
CA ALA A 1159 4.33 -10.58 15.46
C ALA A 1159 5.64 -10.02 16.05
N GLU A 1160 5.58 -9.08 16.99
CA GLU A 1160 6.75 -8.53 17.69
C GLU A 1160 7.44 -9.60 18.54
N LEU A 1161 8.73 -9.84 18.27
CA LEU A 1161 9.56 -10.87 18.91
C LEU A 1161 10.23 -10.35 20.20
N SER A 1162 9.45 -9.73 21.10
CA SER A 1162 9.98 -9.11 22.33
C SER A 1162 10.70 -10.09 23.27
N ASN A 1163 10.35 -11.38 23.22
CA ASN A 1163 10.97 -12.47 24.01
C ASN A 1163 12.24 -13.08 23.36
N PHE A 1164 12.71 -12.56 22.22
CA PHE A 1164 13.84 -13.11 21.46
C PHE A 1164 15.00 -12.11 21.31
N ASP A 1165 15.34 -11.41 22.40
CA ASP A 1165 16.43 -10.43 22.46
C ASP A 1165 17.83 -11.01 22.11
N TRP A 1166 17.99 -12.33 22.19
CA TRP A 1166 19.20 -13.06 21.81
C TRP A 1166 19.37 -13.23 20.29
N LEU A 1167 18.30 -13.06 19.49
CA LEU A 1167 18.41 -13.07 18.04
C LEU A 1167 19.15 -11.80 17.59
N PRO A 1168 20.22 -11.91 16.80
CA PRO A 1168 20.91 -10.72 16.31
C PRO A 1168 20.01 -9.96 15.34
N GLU A 1169 20.03 -8.63 15.42
CA GLU A 1169 19.40 -7.74 14.44
C GLU A 1169 20.11 -7.90 13.09
N THR A 1170 19.66 -8.88 12.31
CA THR A 1170 20.23 -9.24 11.02
C THR A 1170 19.41 -8.56 9.92
N GLU A 1171 19.99 -7.54 9.30
CA GLU A 1171 19.34 -6.81 8.22
C GLU A 1171 19.48 -7.58 6.90
N ALA A 1172 18.36 -8.12 6.41
CA ALA A 1172 18.29 -8.72 5.09
C ALA A 1172 18.15 -7.64 4.02
N ALA A 1173 18.83 -7.82 2.88
CA ALA A 1173 18.68 -6.94 1.72
C ALA A 1173 17.28 -7.02 1.11
N HIS A 1174 16.58 -8.14 1.31
CA HIS A 1174 15.21 -8.38 0.87
C HIS A 1174 14.60 -9.54 1.62
N THR A 1175 13.30 -9.48 1.90
CA THR A 1175 12.52 -10.59 2.46
C THR A 1175 11.20 -10.77 1.71
N GLU A 1176 10.80 -12.02 1.54
CA GLU A 1176 9.49 -12.38 1.00
C GLU A 1176 8.77 -13.38 1.91
N PHE A 1177 7.54 -13.05 2.27
CA PHE A 1177 6.63 -13.89 3.05
C PHE A 1177 5.55 -14.45 2.12
N ARG A 1178 5.90 -15.50 1.36
CA ARG A 1178 4.95 -16.15 0.45
C ARG A 1178 4.10 -17.15 1.22
N TYR A 1179 2.92 -17.49 0.68
CA TYR A 1179 2.04 -18.46 1.32
C TYR A 1179 2.67 -19.86 1.46
N ASP A 1180 3.66 -20.18 0.62
CA ASP A 1180 4.30 -21.50 0.57
C ASP A 1180 5.77 -21.51 0.98
N ARG A 1181 6.40 -20.34 1.19
CA ARG A 1181 7.82 -20.22 1.52
C ARG A 1181 8.18 -18.87 2.12
N PHE A 1182 9.23 -18.86 2.94
CA PHE A 1182 9.96 -17.67 3.31
C PHE A 1182 11.22 -17.53 2.44
N VAL A 1183 11.54 -16.33 1.98
CA VAL A 1183 12.77 -16.04 1.21
C VAL A 1183 13.47 -14.85 1.84
N ALA A 1184 14.80 -14.92 1.98
CA ALA A 1184 15.61 -13.80 2.43
C ALA A 1184 16.89 -13.69 1.58
N ALA A 1185 17.24 -12.49 1.14
CA ALA A 1185 18.45 -12.22 0.39
C ALA A 1185 19.45 -11.38 1.20
N PHE A 1186 20.73 -11.65 1.02
CA PHE A 1186 21.83 -10.97 1.73
C PHE A 1186 22.94 -10.53 0.81
N ASP A 1187 23.46 -9.35 1.12
CA ASP A 1187 24.57 -8.72 0.43
C ASP A 1187 25.79 -8.76 1.34
N ARG A 1188 26.68 -9.73 1.09
CA ARG A 1188 27.85 -9.94 1.94
C ARG A 1188 29.09 -9.28 1.35
N SER A 1189 29.78 -8.49 2.17
CA SER A 1189 31.05 -7.84 1.80
C SER A 1189 32.25 -8.79 1.94
N ALA A 1190 33.35 -8.49 1.24
CA ALA A 1190 34.57 -9.26 1.40
C ALA A 1190 35.15 -9.11 2.82
N GLY A 1191 35.57 -10.22 3.44
CA GLY A 1191 36.12 -10.26 4.80
C GLY A 1191 35.06 -10.33 5.91
N ASP A 1192 33.77 -10.19 5.59
CA ASP A 1192 32.69 -10.41 6.53
C ASP A 1192 32.62 -11.91 6.90
N SER A 1193 32.61 -12.26 8.17
CA SER A 1193 32.49 -13.65 8.66
C SER A 1193 31.28 -13.87 9.57
N SER A 1194 30.36 -12.90 9.57
CA SER A 1194 29.15 -12.97 10.37
C SER A 1194 28.29 -14.17 9.98
N GLU A 1195 27.77 -14.83 11.01
CA GLU A 1195 26.68 -15.79 10.87
C GLU A 1195 25.40 -15.01 10.53
N ILE A 1196 24.58 -15.57 9.66
CA ILE A 1196 23.29 -14.98 9.28
C ILE A 1196 22.21 -15.73 10.05
N ALA A 1197 21.60 -15.07 11.03
CA ALA A 1197 20.44 -15.59 11.73
C ALA A 1197 19.17 -14.87 11.28
N LEU A 1198 18.11 -15.64 11.06
CA LEU A 1198 16.81 -15.16 10.59
C LEU A 1198 15.73 -15.72 11.49
N ALA A 1199 14.68 -14.94 11.75
CA ALA A 1199 13.50 -15.43 12.41
C ALA A 1199 12.22 -14.93 11.74
N TYR A 1200 11.20 -15.79 11.69
CA TYR A 1200 9.87 -15.42 11.25
C TYR A 1200 8.80 -16.27 11.95
N VAL A 1201 7.59 -15.73 12.08
CA VAL A 1201 6.49 -16.40 12.79
C VAL A 1201 5.64 -17.21 11.83
N VAL A 1202 5.32 -18.44 12.21
CA VAL A 1202 4.34 -19.29 11.54
C VAL A 1202 3.23 -19.69 12.52
N ARG A 1203 2.03 -19.92 11.99
CA ARG A 1203 0.88 -20.46 12.72
C ARG A 1203 0.51 -21.82 12.14
N ALA A 1204 0.27 -22.80 13.00
CA ALA A 1204 -0.35 -24.06 12.60
C ALA A 1204 -1.84 -23.82 12.33
N VAL A 1205 -2.33 -24.10 11.12
CA VAL A 1205 -3.70 -23.71 10.74
C VAL A 1205 -4.59 -24.92 10.48
N THR A 1206 -4.20 -25.80 9.56
CA THR A 1206 -5.05 -26.91 9.13
C THR A 1206 -4.55 -28.23 9.74
N PRO A 1207 -5.42 -29.01 10.43
CA PRO A 1207 -5.04 -30.32 10.95
C PRO A 1207 -4.73 -31.31 9.82
N GLY A 1208 -3.68 -32.11 10.00
CA GLY A 1208 -3.21 -33.04 8.97
C GLY A 1208 -1.76 -33.48 9.15
N THR A 1209 -1.27 -34.27 8.22
CA THR A 1209 0.13 -34.71 8.14
C THR A 1209 0.76 -34.21 6.85
N TYR A 1210 1.87 -33.49 6.98
CA TYR A 1210 2.51 -32.75 5.90
C TYR A 1210 3.99 -33.13 5.77
N ASP A 1211 4.51 -33.05 4.56
CA ASP A 1211 5.96 -33.03 4.32
C ASP A 1211 6.58 -31.80 4.99
N HIS A 1212 7.74 -32.01 5.61
CA HIS A 1212 8.56 -30.95 6.17
C HIS A 1212 9.74 -30.72 5.21
N PRO A 1213 9.62 -29.77 4.26
CA PRO A 1213 10.60 -29.58 3.20
C PRO A 1213 11.89 -28.95 3.73
N ALA A 1214 13.01 -29.13 3.03
CA ALA A 1214 14.29 -28.58 3.44
C ALA A 1214 14.36 -27.05 3.22
N ALA A 1215 14.85 -26.32 4.23
CA ALA A 1215 15.41 -24.98 4.05
C ALA A 1215 16.71 -25.06 3.24
N SER A 1216 16.94 -24.08 2.37
CA SER A 1216 18.06 -24.04 1.42
C SER A 1216 18.72 -22.66 1.37
N VAL A 1217 20.02 -22.63 1.04
CA VAL A 1217 20.81 -21.43 0.81
C VAL A 1217 21.67 -21.59 -0.44
N GLU A 1218 21.81 -20.55 -1.26
CA GLU A 1218 22.69 -20.53 -2.44
C GLU A 1218 23.34 -19.16 -2.70
N ASP A 1219 24.48 -19.14 -3.40
CA ASP A 1219 24.99 -17.93 -4.06
C ASP A 1219 24.34 -17.79 -5.44
N MET A 1220 23.57 -16.72 -5.64
CA MET A 1220 22.76 -16.49 -6.84
C MET A 1220 23.57 -16.47 -8.15
N TYR A 1221 24.83 -16.06 -8.09
CA TYR A 1221 25.71 -15.93 -9.26
C TYR A 1221 26.77 -17.02 -9.33
N ARG A 1222 26.86 -17.86 -8.30
CA ARG A 1222 27.74 -19.02 -8.20
C ARG A 1222 26.94 -20.21 -7.65
N PRO A 1223 25.94 -20.70 -8.39
CA PRO A 1223 24.98 -21.71 -7.91
C PRO A 1223 25.61 -23.05 -7.52
N GLN A 1224 26.89 -23.29 -7.87
CA GLN A 1224 27.63 -24.43 -7.34
C GLN A 1224 27.84 -24.36 -5.81
N PHE A 1225 27.78 -23.16 -5.21
CA PHE A 1225 27.80 -22.99 -3.76
C PHE A 1225 26.37 -22.89 -3.25
N ALA A 1226 25.89 -24.00 -2.70
CA ALA A 1226 24.56 -24.10 -2.12
C ALA A 1226 24.54 -25.19 -1.03
N ALA A 1227 23.68 -25.04 -0.03
CA ALA A 1227 23.44 -26.03 1.01
C ALA A 1227 21.96 -26.15 1.37
N ARG A 1228 21.58 -27.28 1.97
CA ARG A 1228 20.20 -27.55 2.39
C ARG A 1228 20.14 -28.36 3.68
N THR A 1229 19.07 -28.16 4.44
CA THR A 1229 18.73 -28.94 5.64
C THR A 1229 18.14 -30.31 5.26
N ALA A 1230 17.83 -31.15 6.25
CA ALA A 1230 17.13 -32.42 6.03
C ALA A 1230 15.62 -32.20 5.81
N THR A 1231 14.99 -33.07 5.03
CA THR A 1231 13.53 -33.16 4.94
C THR A 1231 12.97 -34.05 6.06
N GLY A 1232 11.70 -33.86 6.41
CA GLY A 1232 11.01 -34.62 7.45
C GLY A 1232 9.50 -34.70 7.22
N ARG A 1233 8.74 -34.97 8.29
CA ARG A 1233 7.27 -34.96 8.33
C ARG A 1233 6.80 -34.14 9.54
N MET A 1234 5.60 -33.55 9.43
CA MET A 1234 4.97 -32.73 10.47
C MET A 1234 3.49 -33.09 10.60
N GLU A 1235 2.98 -33.19 11.83
CA GLU A 1235 1.57 -33.38 12.14
C GLU A 1235 1.00 -32.14 12.85
N VAL A 1236 -0.14 -31.63 12.37
CA VAL A 1236 -0.92 -30.59 13.03
C VAL A 1236 -2.14 -31.25 13.69
N ARG A 1237 -2.26 -31.15 15.02
CA ARG A 1237 -3.39 -31.68 15.79
C ARG A 1237 -4.48 -30.64 15.97
N SER A 1238 -5.75 -31.07 15.94
CA SER A 1238 -6.88 -30.20 16.25
C SER A 1238 -6.78 -29.65 17.68
N ALA A 1239 -7.08 -28.37 17.86
CA ALA A 1239 -7.19 -27.77 19.19
C ALA A 1239 -8.35 -28.44 19.95
N THR A 1240 -8.10 -28.86 21.19
CA THR A 1240 -9.18 -29.41 22.03
C THR A 1240 -10.03 -28.24 22.55
N PRO A 1241 -11.37 -28.28 22.40
CA PRO A 1241 -12.24 -27.19 22.81
C PRO A 1241 -12.24 -26.93 24.33
#